data_AF-A0A158R6E3-F1
#
_entry.id   AF-A0A158R6E3-F1
#
_cell.length_a   1.000
_cell.length_b   1.000
_cell.length_c   1.000
_cell.angle_alpha   90.00
_cell.angle_beta   90.00
_cell.angle_gamma   90.00
#
_symmetry.space_group_name_H-M   'P 1'
#
loop_
_entity.id
_entity.type
_entity.pdbx_description
1 polymer ?
#
loop_
_entity_poly.entity_id
_entity_poly.type
_entity_poly.pdbx_seq_one_letter_code
_entity_poly.pdbx_strand_id
1 'polypeptide(L)'
;MKSIRMLSTALSTYGYRSSVRAERRLRQSYRSISLYTPNFSSGGSTGTLSSVEKLPRSTSIPPNELMTYITNGRRSLDQLLNIDVREFPCELRLTCLEAVLQTALFTLSYRSPFDRYTLAVANSLGIEPSSTAVFAFLPAFTAFSADSAWLSDHRFHLLLLSTVAGARNLSRPRTLVLAACLRQLPASTNFKSLPSVLRLITHLINDCSISELVYISALLHDLPHKHSSDSSTDPSLLGVEADLLRDALRRHLISRLPEVESLDLLALLRLAHDFGPDLAANRMDAIRFSASLEMVISTRLKEQNLFTLCLLCSALQRMQTFRPGLIRRCLGQIRRKLHLTLNYPSTDQSGWLAGALAALANLAVGNLDTWSAKATFSADQFSRLPCETSLLSPKTQHPLPVRSSCGLDIHPLLTADWTRQLFFDVADYVFERVNSGNCDAESATRTTLALLLLGIRHEKLLSRQKPVVKAFADLLIGQSSVLLPAKEMSTFETTMAYTPPKSFALVQHLPRVDWQLYYELSTIVKAKGLDRLTPRQRELLQAYVILKKPTVEEYITHLQGRVSTVHGVEILPFHVLETYSQDQLLADFVIRKVSSLDPAVSKYALCFLLRKRDDLVSQPFTSLLVSYKSITSIPVAPVLYCDWLSTQENNNRRDAFLKSLALRLAEDSGVPTAATKARPLREVIHIDGHSDMDYPELVDSLPVGDVPNSPHRIAAMMQRNDQFIQAAVVGNLIRSVYIILPTWTSNESAAFSASIGKTPQNFTDRHQLCLCFTDHNSNTNEICQTRSLESEGMELRISPHLCTPRISSYRHVELNSYTAARGTLRRLLQKEDSGALIIDIDEDFFGVQLPASSLLQNDCDLIDLYEISNTLHSILCPPVGLTGVEELEIDSWFQQTVKSFAIAGCFTPTVCLHMYYNSSLPISCRDEITRAASTLNSRWRCQNMARVTFYVERLVILLSYQTDKALKALSETGICLEAASRTFQIEPKIGLCLGHNLPGASIVPEFVPSYKNIVELARNMRRILNATFPRRPTVITIARSSRDGYVVRKLQPIIELATRMVLKHVFNLTDGNFHYSEYLAGGKIGWVDRYHESIKI
;
A
#
# COMPACT_ATOMS: atom_id res chain seq x y z
N MET A 1 -3.02 36.72 55.16
CA MET A 1 -3.56 38.07 54.86
C MET A 1 -4.83 37.94 54.03
N LYS A 2 -5.88 38.57 54.55
CA LYS A 2 -7.30 38.74 54.16
C LYS A 2 -7.74 38.66 52.68
N SER A 3 -8.79 37.86 52.45
CA SER A 3 -10.18 38.21 52.05
C SER A 3 -10.52 38.96 50.74
N ILE A 4 -11.25 38.25 49.85
CA ILE A 4 -12.58 38.53 49.23
C ILE A 4 -13.16 39.96 49.37
N ARG A 5 -13.55 40.63 48.25
CA ARG A 5 -14.96 41.06 47.90
C ARG A 5 -15.05 42.03 46.70
N MET A 6 -15.82 41.59 45.71
CA MET A 6 -17.00 42.20 45.07
C MET A 6 -17.30 43.71 45.17
N LEU A 7 -17.66 44.22 43.98
CA LEU A 7 -18.82 45.04 43.58
C LEU A 7 -18.95 46.51 44.01
N SER A 8 -18.97 47.37 42.96
CA SER A 8 -20.01 48.36 42.63
C SER A 8 -20.14 49.56 43.60
N THR A 9 -20.43 50.80 43.23
CA THR A 9 -21.10 51.41 42.07
C THR A 9 -20.92 52.94 42.21
N ALA A 10 -21.40 53.67 41.19
CA ALA A 10 -21.97 55.02 41.25
C ALA A 10 -21.01 56.19 40.94
N LEU A 11 -21.08 56.75 39.73
CA LEU A 11 -22.03 57.77 39.21
C LEU A 11 -21.38 59.15 39.38
N SER A 12 -21.49 60.16 38.52
CA SER A 12 -21.96 60.41 37.15
C SER A 12 -21.80 61.92 37.00
N THR A 13 -21.63 62.46 35.79
CA THR A 13 -22.27 63.73 35.35
C THR A 13 -21.85 64.10 33.91
N TYR A 14 -22.78 63.90 32.96
CA TYR A 14 -23.42 64.88 32.03
C TYR A 14 -22.67 65.19 30.69
N GLY A 15 -23.28 65.09 29.50
CA GLY A 15 -24.68 64.77 29.15
C GLY A 15 -24.97 64.57 27.64
N TYR A 16 -26.02 63.76 27.37
CA TYR A 16 -27.21 63.95 26.50
C TYR A 16 -27.08 64.53 25.07
N ARG A 17 -27.65 63.92 24.00
CA ARG A 17 -29.04 63.45 23.70
C ARG A 17 -29.02 62.41 22.54
N SER A 18 -29.95 61.49 22.28
CA SER A 18 -31.22 61.03 22.92
C SER A 18 -31.76 59.76 22.22
N SER A 19 -32.20 58.80 23.06
CA SER A 19 -33.32 57.82 22.97
C SER A 19 -33.41 56.69 21.91
N VAL A 20 -33.94 55.57 22.41
CA VAL A 20 -33.91 54.17 21.92
C VAL A 20 -35.34 53.57 21.98
N ARG A 21 -35.63 52.60 21.08
CA ARG A 21 -36.71 51.54 21.09
C ARG A 21 -38.16 52.03 20.96
N ALA A 22 -39.10 51.37 20.26
CA ALA A 22 -39.20 50.04 19.66
C ALA A 22 -40.29 50.05 18.54
N GLU A 23 -40.42 48.90 17.86
CA GLU A 23 -41.56 48.44 17.03
C GLU A 23 -41.67 48.83 15.54
N ARG A 24 -41.79 47.74 14.74
CA ARG A 24 -42.58 47.54 13.52
C ARG A 24 -42.04 47.99 12.14
N ARG A 25 -42.12 47.01 11.23
CA ARG A 25 -42.22 47.05 9.75
C ARG A 25 -40.91 47.22 8.97
N LEU A 26 -40.55 46.15 8.26
CA LEU A 26 -40.29 46.22 6.82
C LEU A 26 -40.63 44.87 6.18
N ARG A 27 -41.85 44.82 5.64
CA ARG A 27 -42.28 43.91 4.58
C ARG A 27 -41.84 44.53 3.25
N GLN A 28 -41.55 43.65 2.29
CA GLN A 28 -41.55 43.83 0.83
C GLN A 28 -40.37 44.54 0.16
N SER A 29 -39.53 43.76 -0.52
CA SER A 29 -39.45 43.78 -1.99
C SER A 29 -38.70 42.53 -2.49
N TYR A 30 -39.48 41.54 -2.92
CA TYR A 30 -39.06 40.42 -3.76
C TYR A 30 -39.25 40.83 -5.22
N ARG A 31 -38.18 40.70 -6.03
CA ARG A 31 -38.09 40.61 -7.51
C ARG A 31 -36.61 40.89 -7.84
N SER A 32 -35.87 40.20 -8.69
CA SER A 32 -36.07 39.12 -9.67
C SER A 32 -34.68 38.86 -10.28
N ILE A 33 -34.41 37.67 -10.82
CA ILE A 33 -33.50 37.32 -11.95
C ILE A 33 -33.32 35.80 -11.80
N SER A 34 -34.08 34.93 -12.47
CA SER A 34 -34.17 34.62 -13.92
C SER A 34 -33.66 33.18 -14.09
N LEU A 35 -34.60 32.23 -14.05
CA LEU A 35 -34.40 30.85 -14.48
C LEU A 35 -34.24 30.85 -16.01
N TYR A 36 -33.04 30.51 -16.49
CA TYR A 36 -32.85 30.13 -17.89
C TYR A 36 -33.61 28.81 -18.15
N THR A 37 -34.67 28.92 -18.92
CA THR A 37 -35.35 27.81 -19.59
C THR A 37 -34.68 27.61 -20.95
N PRO A 38 -34.29 26.39 -21.35
CA PRO A 38 -34.02 26.11 -22.75
C PRO A 38 -35.36 25.95 -23.48
N ASN A 39 -35.59 26.85 -24.44
CA ASN A 39 -36.60 26.70 -25.49
C ASN A 39 -36.28 25.44 -26.31
N PHE A 40 -37.17 24.45 -26.31
CA PHE A 40 -37.28 23.52 -27.43
C PHE A 40 -38.47 23.93 -28.30
N SER A 41 -38.12 24.43 -29.47
CA SER A 41 -38.97 24.80 -30.58
C SER A 41 -39.89 23.66 -31.02
N SER A 42 -41.17 23.99 -31.17
CA SER A 42 -42.16 23.22 -31.92
C SER A 42 -41.79 23.20 -33.42
N GLY A 43 -41.34 22.06 -33.92
CA GLY A 43 -41.30 21.71 -35.34
C GLY A 43 -41.77 20.27 -35.48
N GLY A 44 -42.91 20.08 -36.13
CA GLY A 44 -43.67 18.83 -36.08
C GLY A 44 -43.05 17.66 -36.84
N SER A 45 -43.31 16.46 -36.34
CA SER A 45 -43.69 15.31 -37.17
C SER A 45 -44.45 14.31 -36.28
N THR A 46 -45.68 14.04 -36.68
CA THR A 46 -46.58 13.02 -36.13
C THR A 46 -45.93 11.65 -36.01
N GLY A 47 -45.87 11.12 -34.79
CA GLY A 47 -45.53 9.74 -34.49
C GLY A 47 -46.28 9.29 -33.24
N THR A 48 -47.22 8.37 -33.41
CA THR A 48 -48.11 7.76 -32.42
C THR A 48 -47.38 7.32 -31.14
N LEU A 49 -47.73 7.93 -30.00
CA LEU A 49 -47.32 7.50 -28.66
C LEU A 49 -48.36 6.52 -28.11
N SER A 50 -47.88 5.31 -27.82
CA SER A 50 -48.57 4.25 -27.09
C SER A 50 -49.00 4.69 -25.69
N SER A 51 -50.14 4.14 -25.26
CA SER A 51 -50.81 4.27 -23.97
C SER A 51 -49.93 4.58 -22.75
N VAL A 52 -50.29 5.67 -22.07
CA VAL A 52 -49.88 5.98 -20.69
C VAL A 52 -50.37 4.88 -19.75
N GLU A 53 -49.46 4.09 -19.20
CA GLU A 53 -49.72 3.25 -18.02
C GLU A 53 -50.06 4.16 -16.84
N LYS A 54 -51.18 3.85 -16.16
CA LYS A 54 -51.65 4.56 -14.96
C LYS A 54 -50.62 4.43 -13.83
N LEU A 55 -50.14 5.55 -13.28
CA LEU A 55 -49.40 5.57 -12.01
C LEU A 55 -50.26 4.91 -10.90
N PRO A 56 -49.69 4.03 -10.05
CA PRO A 56 -50.38 3.53 -8.86
C PRO A 56 -50.65 4.69 -7.88
N ARG A 57 -51.84 4.71 -7.29
CA ARG A 57 -52.23 5.70 -6.27
C ARG A 57 -51.41 5.46 -4.99
N SER A 58 -50.73 6.50 -4.49
CA SER A 58 -50.06 6.49 -3.18
C SER A 58 -51.07 6.32 -2.05
N THR A 59 -50.74 5.48 -1.06
CA THR A 59 -51.57 5.23 0.12
C THR A 59 -51.27 6.30 1.18
N SER A 60 -52.21 7.23 1.38
CA SER A 60 -52.15 8.20 2.47
C SER A 60 -52.59 7.54 3.78
N ILE A 61 -51.69 7.42 4.74
CA ILE A 61 -51.95 6.82 6.06
C ILE A 61 -51.73 7.90 7.13
N PRO A 62 -52.69 8.13 8.04
CA PRO A 62 -52.49 9.04 9.15
C PRO A 62 -51.28 8.62 10.02
N PRO A 63 -50.42 9.55 10.48
CA PRO A 63 -49.24 9.24 11.29
C PRO A 63 -49.52 8.37 12.54
N ASN A 64 -50.68 8.55 13.16
CA ASN A 64 -51.16 7.82 14.34
C ASN A 64 -51.59 6.37 14.02
N GLU A 65 -51.88 6.04 12.76
CA GLU A 65 -52.32 4.71 12.33
C GLU A 65 -51.21 3.90 11.66
N LEU A 66 -50.05 4.52 11.40
CA LEU A 66 -48.92 3.91 10.70
C LEU A 66 -48.41 2.63 11.37
N MET A 67 -48.22 2.65 12.69
CA MET A 67 -47.74 1.48 13.43
C MET A 67 -48.72 0.32 13.32
N THR A 68 -50.01 0.60 13.45
CA THR A 68 -51.07 -0.40 13.29
C THR A 68 -51.13 -0.91 11.86
N TYR A 69 -50.91 -0.07 10.86
CA TYR A 69 -50.88 -0.46 9.45
C TYR A 69 -49.72 -1.40 9.11
N ILE A 70 -48.51 -1.06 9.59
CA ILE A 70 -47.27 -1.85 9.38
C ILE A 70 -47.35 -3.20 10.09
N THR A 71 -47.93 -3.24 11.29
CA THR A 71 -48.00 -4.46 12.11
C THR A 71 -49.22 -5.35 11.82
N ASN A 72 -50.31 -4.81 11.26
CA ASN A 72 -51.49 -5.60 10.85
C ASN A 72 -51.23 -6.37 9.55
N GLY A 73 -50.91 -7.66 9.69
CA GLY A 73 -50.77 -8.63 8.60
C GLY A 73 -49.42 -8.57 7.87
N ARG A 74 -49.02 -9.67 7.20
CA ARG A 74 -47.81 -9.70 6.36
C ARG A 74 -48.02 -8.81 5.12
N ARG A 75 -47.69 -7.53 5.25
CA ARG A 75 -47.70 -6.58 4.12
C ARG A 75 -46.64 -6.99 3.10
N SER A 76 -46.99 -6.90 1.83
CA SER A 76 -46.02 -7.08 0.75
C SER A 76 -45.11 -5.85 0.65
N LEU A 77 -43.92 -6.05 0.05
CA LEU A 77 -42.96 -4.97 -0.16
C LEU A 77 -43.55 -3.80 -0.96
N ASP A 78 -44.36 -4.10 -1.98
CA ASP A 78 -45.05 -3.09 -2.80
C ASP A 78 -46.07 -2.27 -1.98
N GLN A 79 -46.82 -2.91 -1.08
CA GLN A 79 -47.77 -2.22 -0.20
C GLN A 79 -47.09 -1.25 0.78
N LEU A 80 -45.86 -1.56 1.22
CA LEU A 80 -45.07 -0.69 2.10
C LEU A 80 -44.43 0.46 1.32
N LEU A 81 -43.95 0.21 0.10
CA LEU A 81 -43.38 1.26 -0.77
C LEU A 81 -44.42 2.26 -1.28
N ASN A 82 -45.71 1.88 -1.29
CA ASN A 82 -46.81 2.77 -1.67
C ASN A 82 -47.22 3.79 -0.59
N ILE A 83 -46.66 3.72 0.62
CA ILE A 83 -46.96 4.68 1.69
C ILE A 83 -46.41 6.07 1.32
N ASP A 84 -47.24 7.10 1.38
CA ASP A 84 -46.75 8.49 1.18
C ASP A 84 -46.06 9.01 2.44
N VAL A 85 -44.73 9.16 2.37
CA VAL A 85 -43.88 9.55 3.50
C VAL A 85 -43.52 11.02 3.54
N ARG A 86 -43.96 11.83 2.57
CA ARG A 86 -43.53 13.23 2.41
C ARG A 86 -43.90 14.10 3.63
N GLU A 87 -45.07 13.86 4.21
CA GLU A 87 -45.57 14.60 5.37
C GLU A 87 -45.18 13.98 6.72
N PHE A 88 -44.52 12.83 6.73
CA PHE A 88 -44.14 12.16 7.97
C PHE A 88 -42.95 12.80 8.68
N PRO A 89 -42.96 12.87 10.03
CA PRO A 89 -41.77 13.17 10.82
C PRO A 89 -40.63 12.17 10.56
N CYS A 90 -39.39 12.58 10.82
CA CYS A 90 -38.20 11.77 10.56
C CYS A 90 -38.24 10.38 11.23
N GLU A 91 -38.77 10.28 12.45
CA GLU A 91 -38.92 9.00 13.16
C GLU A 91 -39.83 8.02 12.42
N LEU A 92 -40.97 8.49 11.89
CA LEU A 92 -41.91 7.65 11.15
C LEU A 92 -41.38 7.25 9.77
N ARG A 93 -40.59 8.11 9.12
CA ARG A 93 -39.88 7.77 7.87
C ARG A 93 -38.87 6.64 8.10
N LEU A 94 -38.10 6.71 9.19
CA LEU A 94 -37.19 5.62 9.58
C LEU A 94 -37.97 4.33 9.86
N THR A 95 -39.09 4.39 10.59
CA THR A 95 -39.93 3.21 10.83
C THR A 95 -40.45 2.58 9.52
N CYS A 96 -40.84 3.39 8.53
CA CYS A 96 -41.22 2.88 7.21
C CYS A 96 -40.04 2.19 6.51
N LEU A 97 -38.84 2.79 6.56
CA LEU A 97 -37.63 2.19 6.01
C LEU A 97 -37.32 0.86 6.69
N GLU A 98 -37.39 0.78 8.01
CA GLU A 98 -37.17 -0.44 8.78
C GLU A 98 -38.15 -1.55 8.38
N ALA A 99 -39.44 -1.23 8.24
CA ALA A 99 -40.46 -2.18 7.81
C ALA A 99 -40.20 -2.74 6.41
N VAL A 100 -39.78 -1.88 5.47
CA VAL A 100 -39.39 -2.28 4.10
C VAL A 100 -38.20 -3.25 4.16
N LEU A 101 -37.14 -2.90 4.91
CA LEU A 101 -35.93 -3.72 5.00
C LEU A 101 -36.18 -5.06 5.73
N GLN A 102 -36.97 -5.07 6.80
CA GLN A 102 -37.37 -6.31 7.47
C GLN A 102 -38.17 -7.21 6.52
N THR A 103 -39.15 -6.66 5.81
CA THR A 103 -39.96 -7.42 4.85
C THR A 103 -39.12 -7.96 3.69
N ALA A 104 -38.16 -7.18 3.18
CA ALA A 104 -37.21 -7.61 2.17
C ALA A 104 -36.30 -8.75 2.66
N LEU A 105 -35.82 -8.67 3.91
CA LEU A 105 -34.93 -9.71 4.47
C LEU A 105 -35.67 -11.04 4.68
N PHE A 106 -36.88 -11.02 5.20
CA PHE A 106 -37.67 -12.23 5.47
C PHE A 106 -38.28 -12.86 4.20
N THR A 107 -38.37 -12.11 3.08
CA THR A 107 -38.77 -12.67 1.78
C THR A 107 -37.62 -13.39 1.07
N LEU A 108 -36.36 -13.15 1.46
CA LEU A 108 -35.15 -13.69 0.83
C LEU A 108 -34.60 -14.98 1.48
N SER A 109 -35.05 -15.42 2.66
CA SER A 109 -34.45 -16.59 3.34
C SER A 109 -35.40 -17.38 4.27
N TYR A 110 -35.41 -18.71 4.13
CA TYR A 110 -36.09 -19.67 5.03
C TYR A 110 -35.30 -19.95 6.33
N ARG A 111 -34.08 -19.41 6.50
CA ARG A 111 -33.24 -19.53 7.71
C ARG A 111 -32.86 -18.13 8.22
N SER A 112 -32.81 -17.96 9.54
CA SER A 112 -32.34 -16.71 10.19
C SER A 112 -30.93 -16.36 9.67
N PRO A 113 -30.71 -15.15 9.13
CA PRO A 113 -29.38 -14.70 8.70
C PRO A 113 -28.44 -14.41 9.88
N PHE A 114 -28.98 -14.35 11.10
CA PHE A 114 -28.21 -14.10 12.32
C PHE A 114 -27.77 -15.41 12.97
N ASP A 115 -26.46 -15.50 13.25
CA ASP A 115 -25.92 -16.57 14.08
C ASP A 115 -26.31 -16.37 15.57
N ARG A 116 -26.23 -17.45 16.36
CA ARG A 116 -26.64 -17.44 17.78
C ARG A 116 -25.84 -16.44 18.63
N TYR A 117 -24.61 -16.14 18.24
CA TYR A 117 -23.76 -15.22 18.99
C TYR A 117 -24.16 -13.76 18.75
N THR A 118 -24.38 -13.39 17.49
CA THR A 118 -24.91 -12.07 17.13
C THR A 118 -26.18 -11.76 17.92
N LEU A 119 -27.08 -12.74 18.05
CA LEU A 119 -28.30 -12.60 18.86
C LEU A 119 -28.03 -12.48 20.37
N ALA A 120 -27.07 -13.24 20.90
CA ALA A 120 -26.69 -13.17 22.31
C ALA A 120 -26.06 -11.82 22.67
N VAL A 121 -25.21 -11.26 21.80
CA VAL A 121 -24.63 -9.93 21.99
C VAL A 121 -25.70 -8.85 21.88
N ALA A 122 -26.56 -8.91 20.86
CA ALA A 122 -27.68 -7.98 20.73
C ALA A 122 -28.54 -7.96 22.01
N ASN A 123 -28.92 -9.14 22.52
CA ASN A 123 -29.66 -9.26 23.77
C ASN A 123 -28.90 -8.66 24.97
N SER A 124 -27.59 -8.89 25.09
CA SER A 124 -26.76 -8.30 26.17
C SER A 124 -26.69 -6.77 26.10
N LEU A 125 -26.87 -6.19 24.91
CA LEU A 125 -26.93 -4.75 24.69
C LEU A 125 -28.36 -4.19 24.79
N GLY A 126 -29.35 -5.03 25.14
CA GLY A 126 -30.76 -4.65 25.21
C GLY A 126 -31.44 -4.46 23.84
N ILE A 127 -30.86 -5.02 22.78
CA ILE A 127 -31.39 -4.94 21.40
C ILE A 127 -32.24 -6.17 21.12
N GLU A 128 -33.50 -5.96 20.75
CA GLU A 128 -34.39 -7.06 20.36
C GLU A 128 -33.89 -7.77 19.07
N PRO A 129 -33.85 -9.11 19.02
CA PRO A 129 -33.43 -9.89 17.85
C PRO A 129 -34.18 -9.59 16.55
N SER A 130 -35.43 -9.17 16.65
CA SER A 130 -36.29 -8.78 15.53
C SER A 130 -36.04 -7.35 15.04
N SER A 131 -35.31 -6.54 15.80
CA SER A 131 -35.02 -5.15 15.46
C SER A 131 -34.04 -5.05 14.30
N THR A 132 -34.21 -4.05 13.44
CA THR A 132 -33.23 -3.71 12.39
C THR A 132 -31.89 -3.26 12.99
N ALA A 133 -31.86 -2.87 14.26
CA ALA A 133 -30.63 -2.55 14.97
C ALA A 133 -29.62 -3.70 14.93
N VAL A 134 -30.05 -4.96 14.82
CA VAL A 134 -29.14 -6.12 14.73
C VAL A 134 -28.30 -6.10 13.44
N PHE A 135 -28.71 -5.35 12.41
CA PHE A 135 -27.96 -5.22 11.14
C PHE A 135 -26.55 -4.65 11.30
N ALA A 136 -26.28 -3.92 12.40
CA ALA A 136 -24.94 -3.43 12.71
C ALA A 136 -23.94 -4.57 12.94
N PHE A 137 -24.39 -5.75 13.36
CA PHE A 137 -23.50 -6.87 13.70
C PHE A 137 -23.22 -7.81 12.53
N LEU A 138 -24.00 -7.73 11.45
CA LEU A 138 -23.77 -8.48 10.22
C LEU A 138 -22.54 -7.93 9.46
N PRO A 139 -21.86 -8.71 8.62
CA PRO A 139 -20.83 -8.18 7.71
C PRO A 139 -21.44 -7.12 6.78
N ALA A 140 -20.65 -6.12 6.38
CA ALA A 140 -21.15 -5.00 5.56
C ALA A 140 -21.63 -5.49 4.18
N PHE A 141 -22.72 -4.89 3.66
CA PHE A 141 -23.24 -5.17 2.32
C PHE A 141 -23.65 -6.62 2.05
N THR A 142 -24.01 -7.38 3.08
CA THR A 142 -24.33 -8.82 2.93
C THR A 142 -25.81 -9.14 2.99
N ALA A 143 -26.63 -8.31 3.63
CA ALA A 143 -28.05 -8.64 3.84
C ALA A 143 -28.89 -8.59 2.56
N PHE A 144 -28.52 -7.75 1.58
CA PHE A 144 -29.29 -7.56 0.34
C PHE A 144 -28.41 -7.68 -0.89
N SER A 145 -28.88 -8.40 -1.92
CA SER A 145 -28.19 -8.52 -3.21
C SER A 145 -28.33 -7.23 -4.02
N ALA A 146 -27.25 -6.80 -4.69
CA ALA A 146 -27.25 -5.66 -5.61
C ALA A 146 -28.27 -5.79 -6.75
N ASP A 147 -28.62 -7.02 -7.12
CA ASP A 147 -29.56 -7.32 -8.22
C ASP A 147 -31.03 -7.28 -7.79
N SER A 148 -31.34 -6.88 -6.55
CA SER A 148 -32.71 -6.87 -6.06
C SER A 148 -33.53 -5.75 -6.72
N ALA A 149 -34.56 -6.10 -7.51
CA ALA A 149 -35.34 -5.15 -8.29
C ALA A 149 -35.93 -3.98 -7.49
N TRP A 150 -36.33 -4.22 -6.23
CA TRP A 150 -36.89 -3.19 -5.34
C TRP A 150 -35.89 -2.10 -4.92
N LEU A 151 -34.57 -2.37 -4.99
CA LEU A 151 -33.53 -1.37 -4.70
C LEU A 151 -33.47 -0.28 -5.77
N SER A 152 -33.97 -0.54 -6.98
CA SER A 152 -34.06 0.41 -8.09
C SER A 152 -35.41 1.15 -8.14
N ASP A 153 -36.33 0.87 -7.21
CA ASP A 153 -37.64 1.51 -7.16
C ASP A 153 -37.53 2.98 -6.72
N HIS A 154 -38.07 3.90 -7.52
CA HIS A 154 -38.09 5.33 -7.21
C HIS A 154 -38.77 5.66 -5.87
N ARG A 155 -39.77 4.88 -5.44
CA ARG A 155 -40.46 5.02 -4.14
C ARG A 155 -39.51 4.68 -2.99
N PHE A 156 -38.71 3.64 -3.15
CA PHE A 156 -37.68 3.27 -2.18
C PHE A 156 -36.60 4.36 -2.08
N HIS A 157 -36.10 4.88 -3.21
CA HIS A 157 -35.14 5.98 -3.21
C HIS A 157 -35.68 7.24 -2.54
N LEU A 158 -36.96 7.58 -2.75
CA LEU A 158 -37.62 8.70 -2.06
C LEU A 158 -37.67 8.48 -0.55
N LEU A 159 -38.07 7.29 -0.10
CA LEU A 159 -38.08 6.92 1.32
C LEU A 159 -36.67 7.00 1.93
N LEU A 160 -35.68 6.43 1.25
CA LEU A 160 -34.28 6.42 1.69
C LEU A 160 -33.71 7.85 1.85
N LEU A 161 -33.81 8.66 0.80
CA LEU A 161 -33.25 10.02 0.80
C LEU A 161 -34.00 10.95 1.76
N SER A 162 -35.33 10.84 1.85
CA SER A 162 -36.14 11.64 2.78
C SER A 162 -35.91 11.27 4.25
N THR A 163 -35.54 10.01 4.52
CA THR A 163 -35.11 9.55 5.85
C THR A 163 -33.73 10.10 6.19
N VAL A 164 -32.76 9.97 5.26
CA VAL A 164 -31.38 10.46 5.43
C VAL A 164 -31.34 11.98 5.62
N ALA A 165 -32.12 12.74 4.85
CA ALA A 165 -32.23 14.19 4.99
C ALA A 165 -32.75 14.62 6.38
N GLY A 166 -33.55 13.76 7.03
CA GLY A 166 -34.07 13.97 8.38
C GLY A 166 -33.14 13.50 9.51
N ALA A 167 -31.98 12.89 9.20
CA ALA A 167 -31.14 12.21 10.19
C ALA A 167 -30.69 13.11 11.35
N ARG A 168 -30.42 14.40 11.08
CA ARG A 168 -30.01 15.39 12.11
C ARG A 168 -31.06 15.59 13.21
N ASN A 169 -32.33 15.33 12.91
CA ASN A 169 -33.45 15.52 13.84
C ASN A 169 -33.86 14.21 14.54
N LEU A 170 -33.22 13.08 14.21
CA LEU A 170 -33.43 11.83 14.92
C LEU A 170 -32.73 11.86 16.27
N SER A 171 -33.27 11.10 17.23
CA SER A 171 -32.53 10.81 18.45
C SER A 171 -31.24 10.03 18.13
N ARG A 172 -30.24 10.11 19.01
CA ARG A 172 -28.95 9.45 18.79
C ARG A 172 -29.07 7.92 18.59
N PRO A 173 -29.83 7.16 19.41
CA PRO A 173 -30.04 5.73 19.15
C PRO A 173 -30.66 5.46 17.78
N ARG A 174 -31.61 6.30 17.34
CA ARG A 174 -32.28 6.15 16.04
C ARG A 174 -31.36 6.52 14.87
N THR A 175 -30.42 7.43 15.06
CA THR A 175 -29.35 7.71 14.09
C THR A 175 -28.43 6.50 13.90
N LEU A 176 -28.10 5.79 14.98
CA LEU A 176 -27.31 4.55 14.91
C LEU A 176 -28.06 3.43 14.18
N VAL A 177 -29.37 3.29 14.42
CA VAL A 177 -30.22 2.33 13.69
C VAL A 177 -30.29 2.66 12.20
N LEU A 178 -30.42 3.95 11.85
CA LEU A 178 -30.35 4.39 10.46
C LEU A 178 -29.01 4.00 9.81
N ALA A 179 -27.88 4.21 10.49
CA ALA A 179 -26.58 3.79 9.99
C ALA A 179 -26.49 2.27 9.77
N ALA A 180 -27.05 1.46 10.67
CA ALA A 180 -27.13 0.01 10.53
C ALA A 180 -27.94 -0.42 9.31
N CYS A 181 -29.10 0.22 9.08
CA CYS A 181 -29.93 0.01 7.91
C CYS A 181 -29.17 0.36 6.61
N LEU A 182 -28.54 1.53 6.59
CA LEU A 182 -27.78 2.00 5.43
C LEU A 182 -26.60 1.07 5.12
N ARG A 183 -25.85 0.62 6.13
CA ARG A 183 -24.67 -0.26 5.98
C ARG A 183 -24.97 -1.57 5.25
N GLN A 184 -26.20 -2.06 5.32
CA GLN A 184 -26.58 -3.30 4.65
C GLN A 184 -27.04 -3.12 3.20
N LEU A 185 -27.29 -1.87 2.76
CA LEU A 185 -27.60 -1.58 1.36
C LEU A 185 -26.32 -1.57 0.52
N PRO A 186 -26.33 -2.15 -0.70
CA PRO A 186 -25.19 -2.12 -1.62
C PRO A 186 -24.62 -0.71 -1.80
N ALA A 187 -23.29 -0.61 -1.94
CA ALA A 187 -22.58 0.68 -2.06
C ALA A 187 -23.08 1.54 -3.23
N SER A 188 -23.57 0.91 -4.31
CA SER A 188 -24.17 1.59 -5.47
C SER A 188 -25.47 2.34 -5.11
N THR A 189 -26.23 1.88 -4.12
CA THR A 189 -27.54 2.43 -3.73
C THR A 189 -27.43 3.58 -2.72
N ASN A 190 -26.36 3.64 -1.92
CA ASN A 190 -26.23 4.54 -0.77
C ASN A 190 -24.93 5.36 -0.74
N PHE A 191 -24.23 5.50 -1.88
CA PHE A 191 -22.87 6.07 -2.02
C PHE A 191 -22.59 7.36 -1.21
N LYS A 192 -23.58 8.25 -1.05
CA LYS A 192 -23.47 9.48 -0.24
C LYS A 192 -24.22 9.44 1.09
N SER A 193 -25.18 8.54 1.24
CA SER A 193 -26.07 8.48 2.39
C SER A 193 -25.38 7.94 3.64
N LEU A 194 -24.70 6.79 3.54
CA LEU A 194 -23.99 6.20 4.68
C LEU A 194 -22.85 7.10 5.18
N PRO A 195 -21.94 7.63 4.34
CA PRO A 195 -20.87 8.53 4.80
C PRO A 195 -21.42 9.77 5.52
N SER A 196 -22.51 10.35 5.03
CA SER A 196 -23.13 11.54 5.65
C SER A 196 -23.66 11.24 7.06
N VAL A 197 -24.25 10.07 7.27
CA VAL A 197 -24.73 9.64 8.60
C VAL A 197 -23.55 9.28 9.51
N LEU A 198 -22.49 8.64 8.99
CA LEU A 198 -21.28 8.39 9.78
C LEU A 198 -20.64 9.69 10.29
N ARG A 199 -20.57 10.72 9.44
CA ARG A 199 -20.11 12.06 9.85
C ARG A 199 -20.92 12.63 11.00
N LEU A 200 -22.25 12.49 10.95
CA LEU A 200 -23.14 12.92 12.03
C LEU A 200 -22.84 12.15 13.32
N ILE A 201 -22.63 10.84 13.25
CA ILE A 201 -22.26 10.01 14.40
C ILE A 201 -20.91 10.46 14.99
N THR A 202 -19.93 10.82 14.15
CA THR A 202 -18.64 11.35 14.60
C THR A 202 -18.80 12.60 15.47
N HIS A 203 -19.75 13.48 15.15
CA HIS A 203 -20.03 14.66 15.97
C HIS A 203 -20.76 14.34 17.28
N LEU A 204 -21.47 13.21 17.36
CA LEU A 204 -22.25 12.79 18.53
C LEU A 204 -21.47 11.86 19.47
N ILE A 205 -20.29 11.40 19.07
CA ILE A 205 -19.56 10.32 19.75
C ILE A 205 -19.19 10.66 21.20
N ASN A 206 -18.95 11.93 21.50
CA ASN A 206 -18.58 12.39 22.84
C ASN A 206 -19.70 12.12 23.85
N ASP A 207 -20.96 12.13 23.41
CA ASP A 207 -22.13 11.95 24.26
C ASP A 207 -22.62 10.49 24.31
N CYS A 208 -21.99 9.59 23.54
CA CYS A 208 -22.36 8.18 23.48
C CYS A 208 -22.07 7.45 24.80
N SER A 209 -23.00 6.59 25.20
CA SER A 209 -22.80 5.59 26.23
C SER A 209 -21.82 4.50 25.77
N ILE A 210 -21.26 3.74 26.71
CA ILE A 210 -20.34 2.64 26.40
C ILE A 210 -21.01 1.57 25.53
N SER A 211 -22.28 1.23 25.76
CA SER A 211 -23.03 0.30 24.91
C SER A 211 -23.19 0.81 23.47
N GLU A 212 -23.39 2.12 23.30
CA GLU A 212 -23.41 2.74 21.96
C GLU A 212 -22.02 2.70 21.29
N LEU A 213 -20.92 2.79 22.04
CA LEU A 213 -19.57 2.62 21.48
C LEU A 213 -19.32 1.18 20.98
N VAL A 214 -19.84 0.16 21.67
CA VAL A 214 -19.82 -1.24 21.19
C VAL A 214 -20.60 -1.36 19.88
N TYR A 215 -21.75 -0.69 19.79
CA TYR A 215 -22.57 -0.68 18.59
C TYR A 215 -21.88 0.04 17.41
N ILE A 216 -21.24 1.18 17.66
CA ILE A 216 -20.47 1.91 16.65
C ILE A 216 -19.28 1.10 16.15
N SER A 217 -18.59 0.37 17.04
CA SER A 217 -17.54 -0.57 16.65
C SER A 217 -18.04 -1.61 15.64
N ALA A 218 -19.21 -2.21 15.90
CA ALA A 218 -19.84 -3.16 14.98
C ALA A 218 -20.24 -2.51 13.64
N LEU A 219 -20.74 -1.27 13.66
CA LEU A 219 -21.03 -0.50 12.44
C LEU A 219 -19.78 -0.26 11.58
N LEU A 220 -18.63 -0.01 12.21
CA LEU A 220 -17.37 0.25 11.52
C LEU A 220 -16.68 -1.02 11.02
N HIS A 221 -17.07 -2.18 11.54
CA HIS A 221 -16.52 -3.47 11.16
C HIS A 221 -16.73 -3.73 9.66
N ASP A 222 -15.65 -4.15 8.97
CA ASP A 222 -15.58 -4.44 7.53
C ASP A 222 -15.92 -3.29 6.56
N LEU A 223 -16.12 -2.06 7.06
CA LEU A 223 -16.16 -0.90 6.18
C LEU A 223 -14.78 -0.65 5.57
N PRO A 224 -14.69 -0.15 4.31
CA PRO A 224 -13.40 0.11 3.69
C PRO A 224 -12.59 1.11 4.52
N HIS A 225 -11.27 0.93 4.51
CA HIS A 225 -10.36 2.00 4.89
C HIS A 225 -10.12 2.88 3.66
N LYS A 226 -9.63 4.10 3.86
CA LYS A 226 -9.22 5.00 2.76
C LYS A 226 -8.29 4.34 1.72
N HIS A 227 -7.61 3.24 2.09
CA HIS A 227 -6.61 2.54 1.27
C HIS A 227 -6.90 1.04 0.99
N SER A 228 -8.11 0.53 1.19
CA SER A 228 -8.41 -0.88 0.86
C SER A 228 -8.69 -1.08 -0.65
N SER A 229 -7.62 -1.37 -1.39
CA SER A 229 -7.54 -2.11 -2.67
C SER A 229 -8.83 -2.34 -3.47
N ASP A 230 -9.14 -1.41 -4.38
CA ASP A 230 -9.28 -1.70 -5.80
C ASP A 230 -8.82 -0.46 -6.58
N SER A 231 -7.87 -0.66 -7.48
CA SER A 231 -7.29 0.36 -8.34
C SER A 231 -8.36 1.14 -9.12
N SER A 232 -8.19 2.48 -9.21
CA SER A 232 -8.75 3.40 -10.24
C SER A 232 -9.85 4.42 -9.90
N THR A 233 -10.16 4.75 -8.64
CA THR A 233 -11.07 5.88 -8.37
C THR A 233 -10.74 6.60 -7.06
N ASP A 234 -11.08 7.90 -6.97
CA ASP A 234 -11.02 8.75 -5.77
C ASP A 234 -11.25 8.00 -4.45
N PRO A 235 -10.58 8.39 -3.34
CA PRO A 235 -10.80 7.76 -2.04
C PRO A 235 -12.29 7.74 -1.75
N SER A 236 -12.85 6.53 -1.58
CA SER A 236 -14.29 6.40 -1.37
C SER A 236 -14.68 7.28 -0.18
N LEU A 237 -15.62 8.21 -0.39
CA LEU A 237 -16.12 9.11 0.66
C LEU A 237 -16.48 8.33 1.93
N LEU A 238 -16.95 7.08 1.77
CA LEU A 238 -17.22 6.14 2.84
C LEU A 238 -15.97 5.77 3.66
N GLY A 239 -14.85 5.44 3.02
CA GLY A 239 -13.62 5.07 3.72
C GLY A 239 -13.07 6.22 4.56
N VAL A 240 -13.12 7.45 4.05
CA VAL A 240 -12.68 8.65 4.78
C VAL A 240 -13.51 8.88 6.04
N GLU A 241 -14.84 8.89 5.91
CA GLU A 241 -15.73 9.12 7.07
C GLU A 241 -15.69 7.97 8.08
N ALA A 242 -15.51 6.73 7.60
CA ALA A 242 -15.32 5.57 8.48
C ALA A 242 -14.01 5.67 9.28
N ASP A 243 -12.90 6.06 8.66
CA ASP A 243 -11.61 6.23 9.34
C ASP A 243 -11.65 7.37 10.38
N LEU A 244 -12.30 8.50 10.07
CA LEU A 244 -12.51 9.58 11.05
C LEU A 244 -13.30 9.11 12.28
N LEU A 245 -14.35 8.31 12.06
CA LEU A 245 -15.15 7.76 13.16
C LEU A 245 -14.37 6.70 13.96
N ARG A 246 -13.55 5.85 13.30
CA ARG A 246 -12.64 4.91 13.99
C ARG A 246 -11.65 5.62 14.89
N ASP A 247 -11.05 6.71 14.42
CA ASP A 247 -10.11 7.50 15.20
C ASP A 247 -10.77 8.20 16.40
N ALA A 248 -11.99 8.70 16.21
CA ALA A 248 -12.77 9.25 17.31
C ALA A 248 -13.14 8.17 18.33
N LEU A 249 -13.58 6.99 17.86
CA LEU A 249 -13.93 5.83 18.69
C LEU A 249 -12.74 5.35 19.51
N ARG A 250 -11.55 5.21 18.90
CA ARG A 250 -10.30 4.82 19.58
C ARG A 250 -10.01 5.72 20.77
N ARG A 251 -10.01 7.05 20.55
CA ARG A 251 -9.72 8.04 21.60
C ARG A 251 -10.71 7.94 22.76
N HIS A 252 -12.00 7.84 22.45
CA HIS A 252 -13.05 7.74 23.47
C HIS A 252 -12.97 6.43 24.26
N LEU A 253 -12.82 5.29 23.59
CA LEU A 253 -12.69 3.98 24.24
C LEU A 253 -11.49 3.94 25.19
N ILE A 254 -10.32 4.41 24.74
CA ILE A 254 -9.10 4.37 25.56
C ILE A 254 -9.18 5.36 26.74
N SER A 255 -9.84 6.51 26.58
CA SER A 255 -10.06 7.46 27.68
C SER A 255 -11.04 6.96 28.75
N ARG A 256 -11.94 6.04 28.40
CA ARG A 256 -13.03 5.54 29.27
C ARG A 256 -12.92 4.05 29.58
N LEU A 257 -11.71 3.48 29.57
CA LEU A 257 -11.47 2.06 29.89
C LEU A 257 -12.13 1.59 31.21
N PRO A 258 -12.14 2.37 32.31
CA PRO A 258 -12.83 1.95 33.54
C PRO A 258 -14.34 1.76 33.37
N GLU A 259 -14.98 2.55 32.49
CA GLU A 259 -16.40 2.39 32.19
C GLU A 259 -16.64 1.22 31.24
N VAL A 260 -15.71 0.95 30.32
CA VAL A 260 -15.73 -0.24 29.44
C VAL A 260 -15.71 -1.54 30.25
N GLU A 261 -15.05 -1.54 31.41
CA GLU A 261 -15.01 -2.69 32.33
C GLU A 261 -16.38 -3.04 32.95
N SER A 262 -17.37 -2.14 32.86
CA SER A 262 -18.73 -2.40 33.31
C SER A 262 -19.56 -3.26 32.34
N LEU A 263 -19.10 -3.44 31.10
CA LEU A 263 -19.78 -4.24 30.08
C LEU A 263 -19.80 -5.74 30.42
N ASP A 264 -20.83 -6.43 29.94
CA ASP A 264 -20.88 -7.90 29.91
C ASP A 264 -19.74 -8.47 29.05
N LEU A 265 -19.26 -9.67 29.39
CA LEU A 265 -18.12 -10.28 28.73
C LEU A 265 -18.34 -10.48 27.23
N LEU A 266 -19.57 -10.80 26.80
CA LEU A 266 -19.89 -10.99 25.39
C LEU A 266 -19.78 -9.67 24.60
N ALA A 267 -20.32 -8.57 25.13
CA ALA A 267 -20.23 -7.25 24.51
C ALA A 267 -18.78 -6.78 24.42
N LEU A 268 -17.97 -7.04 25.46
CA LEU A 268 -16.56 -6.69 25.47
C LEU A 268 -15.73 -7.52 24.48
N LEU A 269 -15.99 -8.82 24.36
CA LEU A 269 -15.36 -9.69 23.36
C LEU A 269 -15.74 -9.29 21.93
N ARG A 270 -16.99 -8.88 21.71
CA ARG A 270 -17.42 -8.33 20.42
C ARG A 270 -16.68 -7.03 20.09
N LEU A 271 -16.58 -6.11 21.05
CA LEU A 271 -15.83 -4.87 20.88
C LEU A 271 -14.36 -5.16 20.51
N ALA A 272 -13.73 -6.08 21.21
CA ALA A 272 -12.35 -6.50 20.97
C ALA A 272 -12.15 -7.16 19.59
N HIS A 273 -13.14 -7.92 19.12
CA HIS A 273 -13.11 -8.54 17.80
C HIS A 273 -13.28 -7.52 16.66
N ASP A 274 -14.31 -6.69 16.76
CA ASP A 274 -14.72 -5.78 15.70
C ASP A 274 -13.70 -4.64 15.53
N PHE A 275 -13.28 -4.03 16.64
CA PHE A 275 -12.33 -2.92 16.71
C PHE A 275 -10.87 -3.37 16.90
N GLY A 276 -10.63 -4.68 17.00
CA GLY A 276 -9.31 -5.23 17.28
C GLY A 276 -8.20 -4.75 16.33
N PRO A 277 -8.40 -4.71 15.01
CA PRO A 277 -7.36 -4.23 14.09
C PRO A 277 -7.01 -2.75 14.28
N ASP A 278 -8.00 -1.91 14.58
CA ASP A 278 -7.79 -0.48 14.84
C ASP A 278 -7.01 -0.26 16.15
N LEU A 279 -7.23 -1.14 17.14
CA LEU A 279 -6.39 -1.19 18.35
C LEU A 279 -4.97 -1.71 18.05
N ALA A 280 -4.83 -2.70 17.16
CA ALA A 280 -3.54 -3.30 16.80
C ALA A 280 -2.59 -2.29 16.13
N ALA A 281 -3.13 -1.26 15.46
CA ALA A 281 -2.36 -0.16 14.89
C ALA A 281 -1.53 0.60 15.94
N ASN A 282 -1.95 0.59 17.22
CA ASN A 282 -1.18 1.12 18.34
C ASN A 282 -0.98 0.06 19.42
N ARG A 283 0.24 -0.48 19.49
CA ARG A 283 0.61 -1.53 20.46
C ARG A 283 0.29 -1.16 21.91
N MET A 284 0.43 0.10 22.31
CA MET A 284 0.13 0.53 23.68
C MET A 284 -1.37 0.50 23.98
N ASP A 285 -2.21 0.88 23.02
CA ASP A 285 -3.67 0.85 23.17
C ASP A 285 -4.17 -0.59 23.23
N ALA A 286 -3.67 -1.47 22.35
CA ALA A 286 -3.96 -2.91 22.40
C ALA A 286 -3.55 -3.54 23.74
N ILE A 287 -2.39 -3.17 24.29
CA ILE A 287 -1.93 -3.65 25.61
C ILE A 287 -2.85 -3.15 26.71
N ARG A 288 -3.23 -1.86 26.72
CA ARG A 288 -4.12 -1.27 27.74
C ARG A 288 -5.51 -1.90 27.70
N PHE A 289 -6.10 -2.01 26.51
CA PHE A 289 -7.41 -2.64 26.33
C PHE A 289 -7.39 -4.11 26.77
N SER A 290 -6.32 -4.85 26.43
CA SER A 290 -6.16 -6.24 26.88
C SER A 290 -6.05 -6.38 28.41
N ALA A 291 -5.57 -5.33 29.11
CA ALA A 291 -5.55 -5.31 30.58
C ALA A 291 -6.96 -5.22 31.16
N SER A 292 -7.79 -4.32 30.62
CA SER A 292 -9.20 -4.19 31.02
C SER A 292 -9.99 -5.45 30.71
N LEU A 293 -9.76 -6.07 29.53
CA LEU A 293 -10.34 -7.37 29.21
C LEU A 293 -9.93 -8.46 30.23
N GLU A 294 -8.68 -8.44 30.68
CA GLU A 294 -8.18 -9.38 31.69
C GLU A 294 -8.84 -9.18 33.05
N MET A 295 -9.05 -7.93 33.44
CA MET A 295 -9.79 -7.58 34.66
C MET A 295 -11.23 -8.10 34.61
N VAL A 296 -11.96 -7.82 33.53
CA VAL A 296 -13.37 -8.25 33.37
C VAL A 296 -13.50 -9.77 33.39
N ILE A 297 -12.64 -10.48 32.65
CA ILE A 297 -12.62 -11.95 32.69
C ILE A 297 -12.35 -12.42 34.12
N SER A 298 -11.43 -11.78 34.84
CA SER A 298 -11.09 -12.16 36.21
C SER A 298 -12.25 -12.02 37.19
N THR A 299 -13.10 -11.02 37.01
CA THR A 299 -14.22 -10.72 37.92
C THR A 299 -15.54 -11.39 37.52
N ARG A 300 -15.70 -11.78 36.25
CA ARG A 300 -16.95 -12.36 35.68
C ARG A 300 -16.87 -13.88 35.48
N LEU A 301 -16.55 -14.62 36.54
CA LEU A 301 -16.34 -16.09 36.47
C LEU A 301 -17.56 -16.87 35.94
N LYS A 302 -18.78 -16.39 36.15
CA LYS A 302 -20.03 -17.07 35.73
C LYS A 302 -20.24 -17.02 34.20
N GLU A 303 -19.64 -16.05 33.52
CA GLU A 303 -19.76 -15.86 32.07
C GLU A 303 -18.66 -16.64 31.30
N GLN A 304 -17.69 -17.20 32.02
CA GLN A 304 -16.62 -18.00 31.42
C GLN A 304 -17.09 -19.41 31.08
N ASN A 305 -16.91 -19.82 29.83
CA ASN A 305 -17.17 -21.17 29.35
C ASN A 305 -16.31 -21.45 28.09
N LEU A 306 -16.40 -22.65 27.54
CA LEU A 306 -15.61 -23.04 26.35
C LEU A 306 -15.96 -22.21 25.11
N PHE A 307 -17.19 -21.68 25.05
CA PHE A 307 -17.63 -20.83 23.97
C PHE A 307 -17.01 -19.43 24.05
N THR A 308 -16.95 -18.81 25.23
CA THR A 308 -16.26 -17.52 25.42
C THR A 308 -14.74 -17.63 25.24
N LEU A 309 -14.14 -18.79 25.50
CA LEU A 309 -12.74 -19.06 25.14
C LEU A 309 -12.49 -18.99 23.62
N CYS A 310 -13.38 -19.57 22.80
CA CYS A 310 -13.23 -19.54 21.35
C CYS A 310 -13.27 -18.10 20.82
N LEU A 311 -14.20 -17.29 21.34
CA LEU A 311 -14.36 -15.88 20.98
C LEU A 311 -13.18 -15.03 21.49
N LEU A 312 -12.66 -15.31 22.67
CA LEU A 312 -11.46 -14.66 23.20
C LEU A 312 -10.25 -14.92 22.30
N CYS A 313 -10.06 -16.14 21.81
CA CYS A 313 -8.99 -16.44 20.85
C CYS A 313 -9.16 -15.60 19.57
N SER A 314 -10.38 -15.52 19.04
CA SER A 314 -10.69 -14.69 17.88
C SER A 314 -10.40 -13.20 18.12
N ALA A 315 -10.82 -12.65 19.26
CA ALA A 315 -10.55 -11.27 19.64
C ALA A 315 -9.05 -10.97 19.80
N LEU A 316 -8.30 -11.85 20.47
CA LEU A 316 -6.85 -11.69 20.62
C LEU A 316 -6.12 -11.73 19.28
N GLN A 317 -6.54 -12.63 18.37
CA GLN A 317 -6.01 -12.71 17.02
C GLN A 317 -6.27 -11.40 16.24
N ARG A 318 -7.46 -10.81 16.35
CA ARG A 318 -7.82 -9.52 15.71
C ARG A 318 -7.03 -8.34 16.28
N MET A 319 -6.79 -8.33 17.59
CA MET A 319 -5.97 -7.32 18.26
C MET A 319 -4.45 -7.52 18.10
N GLN A 320 -4.02 -8.64 17.50
CA GLN A 320 -2.61 -9.03 17.35
C GLN A 320 -1.81 -8.96 18.67
N THR A 321 -2.46 -9.26 19.80
CA THR A 321 -1.89 -9.13 21.15
C THR A 321 -2.18 -10.37 21.97
N PHE A 322 -1.22 -10.81 22.77
CA PHE A 322 -1.36 -11.97 23.63
C PHE A 322 -0.97 -11.65 25.06
N ARG A 323 -1.89 -11.94 25.99
CA ARG A 323 -1.63 -11.95 27.43
C ARG A 323 -1.90 -13.34 27.98
N PRO A 324 -0.90 -14.01 28.58
CA PRO A 324 -1.09 -15.36 29.11
C PRO A 324 -2.23 -15.44 30.15
N GLY A 325 -2.40 -14.42 30.99
CA GLY A 325 -3.41 -14.42 32.05
C GLY A 325 -4.85 -14.56 31.54
N LEU A 326 -5.15 -14.00 30.36
CA LEU A 326 -6.46 -14.11 29.70
C LEU A 326 -6.82 -15.56 29.37
N ILE A 327 -5.88 -16.29 28.74
CA ILE A 327 -6.11 -17.67 28.33
C ILE A 327 -6.00 -18.63 29.52
N ARG A 328 -5.05 -18.43 30.45
CA ARG A 328 -4.87 -19.31 31.61
C ARG A 328 -6.16 -19.49 32.41
N ARG A 329 -6.92 -18.41 32.61
CA ARG A 329 -8.19 -18.46 33.34
C ARG A 329 -9.25 -19.25 32.59
N CYS A 330 -9.31 -19.09 31.28
CA CYS A 330 -10.27 -19.81 30.43
C CYS A 330 -9.92 -21.31 30.29
N LEU A 331 -8.64 -21.69 30.34
CA LEU A 331 -8.22 -23.10 30.38
C LEU A 331 -8.74 -23.84 31.62
N GLY A 332 -8.99 -23.14 32.72
CA GLY A 332 -9.66 -23.71 33.90
C GLY A 332 -11.05 -24.29 33.59
N GLN A 333 -11.75 -23.77 32.57
CA GLN A 333 -13.05 -24.30 32.14
C GLN A 333 -12.92 -25.65 31.45
N ILE A 334 -11.84 -25.90 30.71
CA ILE A 334 -11.53 -27.23 30.14
C ILE A 334 -11.36 -28.24 31.28
N ARG A 335 -10.55 -27.90 32.29
CA ARG A 335 -10.33 -28.76 33.46
C ARG A 335 -11.64 -29.05 34.21
N ARG A 336 -12.49 -28.04 34.41
CA ARG A 336 -13.82 -28.20 35.02
C ARG A 336 -14.72 -29.14 34.22
N LYS A 337 -14.70 -29.03 32.89
CA LYS A 337 -15.49 -29.89 31.99
C LYS A 337 -15.01 -31.34 32.02
N LEU A 338 -13.71 -31.58 32.00
CA LEU A 338 -13.15 -32.92 32.19
C LEU A 338 -13.56 -33.52 33.54
N HIS A 339 -13.46 -32.75 34.63
CA HIS A 339 -13.88 -33.21 35.95
C HIS A 339 -15.37 -33.55 36.01
N LEU A 340 -16.24 -32.79 35.32
CA LEU A 340 -17.66 -33.11 35.24
C LEU A 340 -17.91 -34.45 34.53
N THR A 341 -17.11 -34.79 33.51
CA THR A 341 -17.27 -36.06 32.79
C THR A 341 -16.87 -37.29 33.60
N LEU A 342 -16.01 -37.14 34.62
CA LEU A 342 -15.72 -38.19 35.58
C LEU A 342 -16.95 -38.51 36.44
N ASN A 343 -17.72 -37.48 36.81
CA ASN A 343 -18.91 -37.62 37.65
C ASN A 343 -20.18 -37.95 36.84
N TYR A 344 -20.22 -37.58 35.55
CA TYR A 344 -21.35 -37.81 34.66
C TYR A 344 -20.88 -38.42 33.32
N PRO A 345 -20.57 -39.73 33.30
CA PRO A 345 -19.98 -40.38 32.15
C PRO A 345 -20.86 -40.41 30.90
N SER A 346 -22.17 -40.20 31.02
CA SER A 346 -23.10 -40.17 29.86
C SER A 346 -23.04 -38.87 29.06
N THR A 347 -22.47 -37.79 29.62
CA THR A 347 -22.32 -36.51 28.92
C THR A 347 -21.05 -36.48 28.09
N ASP A 348 -21.19 -36.53 26.76
CA ASP A 348 -20.07 -36.28 25.85
C ASP A 348 -19.74 -34.78 25.79
N GLN A 349 -18.47 -34.44 25.93
CA GLN A 349 -17.93 -33.07 25.80
C GLN A 349 -16.91 -32.96 24.67
N SER A 350 -16.68 -34.05 23.91
CA SER A 350 -15.61 -34.15 22.91
C SER A 350 -15.68 -33.03 21.86
N GLY A 351 -16.87 -32.70 21.34
CA GLY A 351 -17.03 -31.63 20.36
C GLY A 351 -16.65 -30.24 20.89
N TRP A 352 -17.05 -29.90 22.13
CA TRP A 352 -16.71 -28.62 22.74
C TRP A 352 -15.22 -28.50 23.06
N LEU A 353 -14.61 -29.60 23.53
CA LEU A 353 -13.16 -29.66 23.80
C LEU A 353 -12.36 -29.54 22.51
N ALA A 354 -12.77 -30.25 21.45
CA ALA A 354 -12.14 -30.19 20.14
C ALA A 354 -12.20 -28.78 19.56
N GLY A 355 -13.35 -28.10 19.65
CA GLY A 355 -13.51 -26.73 19.18
C GLY A 355 -12.67 -25.70 19.97
N ALA A 356 -12.60 -25.85 21.30
CA ALA A 356 -11.77 -24.99 22.13
C ALA A 356 -10.26 -25.16 21.84
N LEU A 357 -9.79 -26.39 21.66
CA LEU A 357 -8.41 -26.66 21.26
C LEU A 357 -8.11 -26.14 19.85
N ALA A 358 -9.04 -26.28 18.91
CA ALA A 358 -8.90 -25.73 17.57
C ALA A 358 -8.77 -24.20 17.59
N ALA A 359 -9.57 -23.51 18.41
CA ALA A 359 -9.46 -22.06 18.58
C ALA A 359 -8.10 -21.62 19.14
N LEU A 360 -7.56 -22.37 20.11
CA LEU A 360 -6.22 -22.13 20.66
C LEU A 360 -5.12 -22.40 19.62
N ALA A 361 -5.25 -23.46 18.83
CA ALA A 361 -4.32 -23.77 17.74
C ALA A 361 -4.34 -22.67 16.67
N ASN A 362 -5.53 -22.22 16.26
CA ASN A 362 -5.70 -21.11 15.32
C ASN A 362 -5.10 -19.80 15.84
N LEU A 363 -5.19 -19.53 17.14
CA LEU A 363 -4.50 -18.40 17.78
C LEU A 363 -2.97 -18.52 17.65
N ALA A 364 -2.43 -19.74 17.76
CA ALA A 364 -0.99 -19.99 17.70
C ALA A 364 -0.42 -19.90 16.27
N VAL A 365 -1.12 -20.51 15.31
CA VAL A 365 -0.61 -20.69 13.94
C VAL A 365 -1.14 -19.66 12.95
N GLY A 366 -2.24 -18.98 13.28
CA GLY A 366 -2.98 -18.09 12.38
C GLY A 366 -4.13 -18.82 11.68
N ASN A 367 -5.14 -18.07 11.24
CA ASN A 367 -6.27 -18.62 10.50
C ASN A 367 -6.15 -18.29 8.99
N LEU A 368 -6.72 -19.15 8.13
CA LEU A 368 -6.85 -18.89 6.70
C LEU A 368 -8.01 -17.93 6.44
N ASP A 369 -7.75 -16.77 5.85
CA ASP A 369 -8.80 -15.84 5.37
C ASP A 369 -9.59 -16.42 4.16
N THR A 370 -9.38 -17.70 3.80
CA THR A 370 -10.09 -18.40 2.71
C THR A 370 -11.61 -18.46 2.85
N TRP A 371 -12.16 -18.11 4.02
CA TRP A 371 -13.60 -18.04 4.26
C TRP A 371 -14.16 -16.64 3.99
N SER A 372 -13.74 -16.01 2.89
CA SER A 372 -14.26 -14.73 2.36
C SER A 372 -14.16 -13.52 3.31
N ALA A 373 -14.13 -12.32 2.73
CA ALA A 373 -14.34 -11.05 3.44
C ALA A 373 -15.77 -10.89 4.03
N LYS A 374 -16.47 -11.99 4.32
CA LYS A 374 -17.83 -12.06 4.89
C LYS A 374 -17.87 -12.92 6.17
N ALA A 375 -16.77 -12.96 6.91
CA ALA A 375 -16.64 -13.75 8.12
C ALA A 375 -17.50 -13.16 9.26
N THR A 376 -18.67 -13.73 9.50
CA THR A 376 -19.44 -13.49 10.73
C THR A 376 -18.64 -13.92 11.96
N PHE A 377 -18.55 -13.08 12.99
CA PHE A 377 -17.94 -13.44 14.28
C PHE A 377 -18.69 -14.61 14.92
N SER A 378 -18.24 -15.83 14.60
CA SER A 378 -18.88 -17.07 15.02
C SER A 378 -17.85 -18.01 15.63
N ALA A 379 -18.24 -18.64 16.74
CA ALA A 379 -17.44 -19.69 17.37
C ALA A 379 -17.21 -20.87 16.41
N ASP A 380 -18.13 -21.12 15.48
CA ASP A 380 -18.05 -22.23 14.52
C ASP A 380 -16.91 -22.02 13.50
N GLN A 381 -16.57 -20.76 13.20
CA GLN A 381 -15.48 -20.43 12.28
C GLN A 381 -14.10 -20.64 12.91
N PHE A 382 -13.96 -20.31 14.20
CA PHE A 382 -12.68 -20.42 14.92
C PHE A 382 -12.46 -21.78 15.57
N SER A 383 -13.49 -22.60 15.67
CA SER A 383 -13.43 -23.98 16.18
C SER A 383 -13.09 -25.02 15.12
N ARG A 384 -12.79 -24.61 13.88
CA ARG A 384 -12.32 -25.49 12.79
C ARG A 384 -10.89 -25.14 12.39
N LEU A 385 -10.09 -26.17 12.07
CA LEU A 385 -8.71 -25.97 11.68
C LEU A 385 -8.58 -25.82 10.15
N PRO A 386 -7.77 -24.87 9.67
CA PRO A 386 -7.37 -24.74 8.25
C PRO A 386 -7.02 -26.06 7.56
N CYS A 387 -6.21 -26.90 8.21
CA CYS A 387 -5.72 -28.14 7.64
C CYS A 387 -6.79 -29.24 7.59
N GLU A 388 -7.82 -29.19 8.44
CA GLU A 388 -8.83 -30.24 8.60
C GLU A 388 -9.61 -30.50 7.31
N THR A 389 -10.14 -29.44 6.67
CA THR A 389 -10.89 -29.55 5.42
C THR A 389 -10.00 -30.01 4.27
N SER A 390 -8.77 -29.50 4.22
CA SER A 390 -7.82 -29.76 3.14
C SER A 390 -7.29 -31.20 3.14
N LEU A 391 -7.13 -31.82 4.31
CA LEU A 391 -6.65 -33.20 4.45
C LEU A 391 -7.76 -34.23 4.17
N LEU A 392 -9.02 -33.85 4.33
CA LEU A 392 -10.18 -34.72 4.14
C LEU A 392 -10.77 -34.66 2.71
N SER A 393 -10.44 -33.65 1.91
CA SER A 393 -10.88 -33.49 0.50
C SER A 393 -9.70 -33.21 -0.45
N PRO A 394 -8.87 -34.22 -0.81
CA PRO A 394 -7.63 -34.03 -1.56
C PRO A 394 -7.79 -33.67 -3.04
N LYS A 395 -9.02 -33.54 -3.57
CA LYS A 395 -9.29 -33.31 -5.00
C LYS A 395 -9.28 -31.83 -5.41
N THR A 396 -9.26 -30.89 -4.47
CA THR A 396 -9.19 -29.45 -4.75
C THR A 396 -7.80 -28.93 -4.46
N GLN A 397 -7.03 -28.60 -5.51
CA GLN A 397 -5.88 -27.73 -5.37
C GLN A 397 -6.37 -26.40 -4.82
N HIS A 398 -6.06 -26.10 -3.57
CA HIS A 398 -6.39 -24.80 -3.00
C HIS A 398 -5.28 -23.80 -3.36
N PRO A 399 -5.62 -22.65 -3.96
CA PRO A 399 -4.65 -21.59 -4.20
C PRO A 399 -4.02 -21.14 -2.88
N LEU A 400 -2.77 -20.68 -2.93
CA LEU A 400 -2.10 -20.07 -1.78
C LEU A 400 -3.00 -18.95 -1.20
N PRO A 401 -3.20 -18.90 0.12
CA PRO A 401 -4.05 -17.89 0.73
C PRO A 401 -3.48 -16.48 0.45
N VAL A 402 -4.27 -15.65 -0.22
CA VAL A 402 -3.90 -14.28 -0.63
C VAL A 402 -3.59 -13.37 0.57
N ARG A 403 -4.14 -13.70 1.76
CA ARG A 403 -3.82 -13.07 3.05
C ARG A 403 -3.87 -14.14 4.14
N SER A 404 -2.78 -14.30 4.88
CA SER A 404 -2.71 -15.16 6.06
C SER A 404 -2.43 -14.31 7.28
N SER A 405 -3.32 -14.35 8.29
CA SER A 405 -3.04 -13.70 9.57
C SER A 405 -1.85 -14.38 10.25
N CYS A 406 -0.85 -13.62 10.71
CA CYS A 406 0.21 -14.19 11.53
C CYS A 406 -0.40 -14.69 12.84
N GLY A 407 -0.16 -15.95 13.24
CA GLY A 407 -0.53 -16.37 14.59
C GLY A 407 0.19 -15.53 15.66
N LEU A 408 -0.12 -15.76 16.94
CA LEU A 408 0.56 -15.16 18.08
C LEU A 408 1.57 -16.09 18.75
N ASP A 409 2.56 -15.51 19.45
CA ASP A 409 3.52 -16.29 20.23
C ASP A 409 2.95 -16.65 21.60
N ILE A 410 2.33 -17.83 21.69
CA ILE A 410 1.73 -18.36 22.91
C ILE A 410 2.64 -19.33 23.67
N HIS A 411 3.91 -19.44 23.30
CA HIS A 411 4.86 -20.41 23.89
C HIS A 411 4.87 -20.41 25.43
N PRO A 412 4.93 -19.27 26.15
CA PRO A 412 4.98 -19.27 27.61
C PRO A 412 3.74 -19.87 28.31
N LEU A 413 2.63 -20.00 27.60
CA LEU A 413 1.44 -20.69 28.09
C LEU A 413 1.59 -22.21 27.95
N LEU A 414 2.05 -22.65 26.79
CA LEU A 414 2.06 -24.06 26.39
C LEU A 414 3.21 -24.87 27.02
N THR A 415 4.24 -24.20 27.53
CA THR A 415 5.33 -24.87 28.25
C THR A 415 5.09 -25.07 29.74
N ALA A 416 3.98 -24.58 30.28
CA ALA A 416 3.67 -24.78 31.70
C ALA A 416 3.19 -26.22 31.96
N ASP A 417 3.73 -26.87 32.98
CA ASP A 417 3.48 -28.30 33.29
C ASP A 417 1.99 -28.62 33.42
N TRP A 418 1.26 -27.78 34.15
CA TRP A 418 -0.18 -27.96 34.33
C TRP A 418 -0.97 -27.81 33.01
N THR A 419 -0.50 -27.00 32.06
CA THR A 419 -1.16 -26.83 30.75
C THR A 419 -0.88 -28.05 29.87
N ARG A 420 0.36 -28.57 29.89
CA ARG A 420 0.70 -29.82 29.20
C ARG A 420 -0.10 -30.99 29.76
N GLN A 421 -0.13 -31.14 31.09
CA GLN A 421 -0.94 -32.18 31.74
C GLN A 421 -2.40 -32.09 31.31
N LEU A 422 -2.99 -30.89 31.34
CA LEU A 422 -4.37 -30.68 30.92
C LEU A 422 -4.63 -31.15 29.48
N PHE A 423 -3.71 -30.89 28.56
CA PHE A 423 -3.86 -31.30 27.16
C PHE A 423 -3.67 -32.80 26.95
N PHE A 424 -2.80 -33.45 27.74
CA PHE A 424 -2.73 -34.91 27.80
C PHE A 424 -4.02 -35.51 28.38
N ASP A 425 -4.58 -34.92 29.45
CA ASP A 425 -5.85 -35.37 30.04
C ASP A 425 -7.01 -35.26 29.01
N VAL A 426 -7.04 -34.19 28.20
CA VAL A 426 -8.01 -34.09 27.08
C VAL A 426 -7.77 -35.19 26.04
N ALA A 427 -6.51 -35.47 25.69
CA ALA A 427 -6.17 -36.49 24.70
C ALA A 427 -6.57 -37.90 25.15
N ASP A 428 -6.30 -38.25 26.40
CA ASP A 428 -6.71 -39.51 27.01
C ASP A 428 -8.25 -39.59 27.11
N TYR A 429 -8.93 -38.52 27.52
CA TYR A 429 -10.41 -38.47 27.52
C TYR A 429 -11.00 -38.76 26.15
N VAL A 430 -10.53 -38.07 25.10
CA VAL A 430 -11.02 -38.27 23.73
C VAL A 430 -10.70 -39.68 23.23
N PHE A 431 -9.52 -40.22 23.56
CA PHE A 431 -9.16 -41.60 23.21
C PHE A 431 -10.14 -42.63 23.82
N GLU A 432 -10.47 -42.51 25.10
CA GLU A 432 -11.45 -43.39 25.77
C GLU A 432 -12.86 -43.26 25.18
N ARG A 433 -13.25 -42.04 24.77
CA ARG A 433 -14.56 -41.81 24.12
C ARG A 433 -14.64 -42.38 22.71
N VAL A 434 -13.55 -42.32 21.95
CA VAL A 434 -13.44 -42.99 20.65
C VAL A 434 -13.54 -44.50 20.82
N ASN A 435 -12.86 -45.09 21.81
CA ASN A 435 -12.91 -46.53 22.06
C ASN A 435 -14.31 -47.01 22.49
N SER A 436 -15.06 -46.17 23.21
CA SER A 436 -16.44 -46.46 23.63
C SER A 436 -17.52 -46.11 22.60
N GLY A 437 -17.14 -45.61 21.41
CA GLY A 437 -18.08 -45.22 20.35
C GLY A 437 -18.89 -43.95 20.63
N ASN A 438 -18.54 -43.21 21.68
CA ASN A 438 -19.28 -42.03 22.14
C ASN A 438 -18.72 -40.70 21.60
N CYS A 439 -17.60 -40.72 20.87
CA CYS A 439 -17.00 -39.55 20.22
C CYS A 439 -17.11 -39.68 18.71
N ASP A 440 -17.57 -38.61 18.04
CA ASP A 440 -17.56 -38.56 16.58
C ASP A 440 -16.12 -38.46 16.03
N ALA A 441 -15.91 -39.03 14.84
CA ALA A 441 -14.57 -39.09 14.23
C ALA A 441 -14.01 -37.70 13.87
N GLU A 442 -14.87 -36.71 13.65
CA GLU A 442 -14.48 -35.34 13.31
C GLU A 442 -13.85 -34.65 14.54
N SER A 443 -14.51 -34.73 15.69
CA SER A 443 -14.01 -34.24 16.98
C SER A 443 -12.69 -34.88 17.40
N ALA A 444 -12.54 -36.20 17.19
CA ALA A 444 -11.30 -36.91 17.47
C ALA A 444 -10.15 -36.48 16.55
N THR A 445 -10.43 -36.34 15.24
CA THR A 445 -9.46 -35.86 14.25
C THR A 445 -9.03 -34.43 14.58
N ARG A 446 -9.99 -33.54 14.85
CA ARG A 446 -9.76 -32.14 15.20
C ARG A 446 -8.95 -31.98 16.48
N THR A 447 -9.27 -32.75 17.52
CA THR A 447 -8.47 -32.78 18.75
C THR A 447 -7.03 -33.17 18.45
N THR A 448 -6.82 -34.21 17.64
CA THR A 448 -5.47 -34.67 17.28
C THR A 448 -4.70 -33.60 16.54
N LEU A 449 -5.30 -33.00 15.50
CA LEU A 449 -4.66 -31.94 14.71
C LEU A 449 -4.36 -30.69 15.56
N ALA A 450 -5.29 -30.27 16.42
CA ALA A 450 -5.11 -29.12 17.30
C ALA A 450 -3.94 -29.33 18.27
N LEU A 451 -3.87 -30.52 18.90
CA LEU A 451 -2.77 -30.86 19.81
C LEU A 451 -1.41 -30.85 19.09
N LEU A 452 -1.34 -31.39 17.86
CA LEU A 452 -0.11 -31.34 17.06
C LEU A 452 0.33 -29.90 16.76
N LEU A 453 -0.60 -29.02 16.40
CA LEU A 453 -0.31 -27.60 16.15
C LEU A 453 0.07 -26.82 17.42
N LEU A 454 -0.31 -27.34 18.59
CA LEU A 454 0.07 -26.82 19.91
C LEU A 454 1.34 -27.50 20.48
N GLY A 455 2.02 -28.35 19.70
CA GLY A 455 3.27 -29.00 20.09
C GLY A 455 3.13 -30.30 20.88
N ILE A 456 1.98 -30.98 20.81
CA ILE A 456 1.72 -32.23 21.53
C ILE A 456 1.42 -33.38 20.55
N ARG A 457 2.31 -34.38 20.55
CA ARG A 457 2.14 -35.65 19.84
C ARG A 457 1.76 -36.75 20.84
N HIS A 458 0.47 -37.04 20.92
CA HIS A 458 -0.09 -38.08 21.79
C HIS A 458 -0.29 -39.41 21.05
N GLU A 459 0.59 -40.39 21.27
CA GLU A 459 0.64 -41.63 20.46
C GLU A 459 -0.62 -42.49 20.54
N LYS A 460 -1.24 -42.62 21.72
CA LYS A 460 -2.47 -43.44 21.87
C LYS A 460 -3.58 -42.90 20.97
N LEU A 461 -3.79 -41.58 21.01
CA LEU A 461 -4.82 -40.91 20.21
C LEU A 461 -4.46 -40.95 18.72
N LEU A 462 -3.19 -40.70 18.38
CA LEU A 462 -2.68 -40.74 17.00
C LEU A 462 -2.83 -42.14 16.37
N SER A 463 -2.64 -43.21 17.15
CA SER A 463 -2.76 -44.60 16.69
C SER A 463 -4.15 -44.92 16.09
N ARG A 464 -5.20 -44.26 16.58
CA ARG A 464 -6.59 -44.40 16.12
C ARG A 464 -6.94 -43.55 14.90
N GLN A 465 -6.03 -42.70 14.42
CA GLN A 465 -6.27 -41.81 13.29
C GLN A 465 -5.96 -42.43 11.93
N LYS A 466 -6.53 -41.83 10.88
CA LYS A 466 -6.28 -42.20 9.48
C LYS A 466 -4.78 -42.05 9.11
N PRO A 467 -4.25 -42.86 8.17
CA PRO A 467 -2.85 -42.77 7.74
C PRO A 467 -2.41 -41.36 7.30
N VAL A 468 -3.30 -40.59 6.66
CA VAL A 468 -3.02 -39.22 6.23
C VAL A 468 -2.73 -38.28 7.40
N VAL A 469 -3.44 -38.43 8.53
CA VAL A 469 -3.22 -37.63 9.75
C VAL A 469 -1.91 -38.01 10.43
N LYS A 470 -1.56 -39.31 10.42
CA LYS A 470 -0.27 -39.81 10.92
C LYS A 470 0.90 -39.24 10.11
N ALA A 471 0.80 -39.26 8.78
CA ALA A 471 1.81 -38.66 7.91
C ALA A 471 1.91 -37.14 8.08
N PHE A 472 0.79 -36.46 8.34
CA PHE A 472 0.78 -35.02 8.65
C PHE A 472 1.46 -34.72 10.00
N ALA A 473 1.28 -35.58 11.01
CA ALA A 473 1.96 -35.45 12.30
C ALA A 473 3.49 -35.48 12.15
N ASP A 474 4.01 -36.34 11.27
CA ASP A 474 5.45 -36.45 10.99
C ASP A 474 6.06 -35.20 10.34
N LEU A 475 5.23 -34.30 9.76
CA LEU A 475 5.67 -32.98 9.27
C LEU A 475 5.73 -31.91 10.36
N LEU A 476 5.13 -32.16 11.54
CA LEU A 476 5.04 -31.17 12.62
C LEU A 476 5.97 -31.52 13.79
N ILE A 477 5.93 -32.77 14.24
CA ILE A 477 6.65 -33.24 15.43
C ILE A 477 7.16 -34.67 15.18
N GLY A 478 8.48 -34.88 15.21
CA GLY A 478 9.10 -36.18 14.90
C GLY A 478 9.06 -37.23 16.00
N GLN A 479 8.86 -36.85 17.26
CA GLN A 479 8.88 -37.74 18.43
C GLN A 479 7.67 -37.52 19.33
N SER A 480 7.29 -38.55 20.08
CA SER A 480 6.18 -38.50 21.04
C SER A 480 6.46 -37.48 22.13
N SER A 481 5.44 -36.71 22.52
CA SER A 481 5.59 -35.72 23.58
C SER A 481 5.66 -36.40 24.95
N VAL A 482 6.48 -35.83 25.85
CA VAL A 482 6.60 -36.27 27.25
C VAL A 482 6.12 -35.15 28.17
N LEU A 483 5.59 -35.51 29.33
CA LEU A 483 5.11 -34.56 30.35
C LEU A 483 6.23 -33.90 31.17
N LEU A 484 7.49 -34.25 30.94
CA LEU A 484 8.64 -33.73 31.69
C LEU A 484 8.93 -32.25 31.33
N PRO A 485 9.29 -31.39 32.31
CA PRO A 485 9.70 -30.01 32.05
C PRO A 485 10.93 -29.94 31.13
N ALA A 486 10.99 -28.93 30.25
CA ALA A 486 12.12 -28.75 29.31
C ALA A 486 13.49 -28.59 30.02
N LYS A 487 13.50 -28.04 31.24
CA LYS A 487 14.70 -27.94 32.08
C LYS A 487 15.19 -29.31 32.55
N GLU A 488 14.27 -30.22 32.88
CA GLU A 488 14.60 -31.58 33.29
C GLU A 488 14.98 -32.43 32.07
N MET A 489 14.36 -32.21 30.90
CA MET A 489 14.81 -32.86 29.66
C MET A 489 16.23 -32.43 29.25
N SER A 490 16.61 -31.16 29.43
CA SER A 490 17.96 -30.69 29.08
C SER A 490 19.09 -31.36 29.86
N THR A 491 18.78 -31.93 31.04
CA THR A 491 19.70 -32.77 31.83
C THR A 491 19.81 -34.22 31.36
N PHE A 492 18.90 -34.68 30.50
CA PHE A 492 18.85 -36.06 29.99
C PHE A 492 19.04 -36.19 28.48
N GLU A 493 18.98 -35.08 27.71
CA GLU A 493 18.98 -35.15 26.25
C GLU A 493 20.38 -35.12 25.61
N THR A 494 20.67 -36.21 24.90
CA THR A 494 21.48 -36.21 23.68
C THR A 494 20.69 -35.47 22.58
N THR A 495 21.37 -34.69 21.74
CA THR A 495 20.78 -33.93 20.61
C THR A 495 19.60 -34.65 19.94
N MET A 496 18.42 -34.01 19.91
CA MET A 496 17.20 -34.57 19.30
C MET A 496 17.47 -35.08 17.88
N ALA A 497 17.32 -36.39 17.67
CA ALA A 497 17.50 -37.01 16.36
C ALA A 497 16.37 -36.60 15.41
N TYR A 498 16.72 -35.98 14.28
CA TYR A 498 15.77 -35.68 13.21
C TYR A 498 15.26 -36.97 12.56
N THR A 499 13.95 -37.18 12.59
CA THR A 499 13.29 -38.26 11.85
C THR A 499 12.73 -37.69 10.55
N PRO A 500 13.27 -38.03 9.36
CA PRO A 500 12.76 -37.50 8.10
C PRO A 500 11.30 -37.94 7.86
N PRO A 501 10.42 -37.03 7.41
CA PRO A 501 9.04 -37.39 7.10
C PRO A 501 9.00 -38.35 5.90
N LYS A 502 8.06 -39.31 5.93
CA LYS A 502 7.92 -40.34 4.88
C LYS A 502 7.48 -39.77 3.53
N SER A 503 6.83 -38.60 3.50
CA SER A 503 6.36 -37.94 2.28
C SER A 503 6.22 -36.44 2.49
N PHE A 504 6.63 -35.66 1.49
CA PHE A 504 6.44 -34.21 1.43
C PHE A 504 5.15 -33.79 0.72
N ALA A 505 4.34 -34.75 0.24
CA ALA A 505 3.09 -34.45 -0.49
C ALA A 505 2.09 -33.63 0.34
N LEU A 506 2.18 -33.72 1.67
CA LEU A 506 1.28 -33.01 2.59
C LEU A 506 1.78 -31.61 3.00
N VAL A 507 2.96 -31.17 2.53
CA VAL A 507 3.55 -29.86 2.91
C VAL A 507 2.60 -28.72 2.56
N GLN A 508 1.93 -28.76 1.41
CA GLN A 508 0.97 -27.73 0.99
C GLN A 508 -0.23 -27.54 1.93
N HIS A 509 -0.50 -28.52 2.80
CA HIS A 509 -1.59 -28.48 3.78
C HIS A 509 -1.17 -27.91 5.13
N LEU A 510 0.10 -27.55 5.31
CA LEU A 510 0.57 -26.88 6.52
C LEU A 510 -0.07 -25.48 6.61
N PRO A 511 -0.56 -25.06 7.79
CA PRO A 511 -1.33 -23.82 7.92
C PRO A 511 -0.48 -22.55 7.76
N ARG A 512 0.85 -22.67 7.73
CA ARG A 512 1.78 -21.52 7.72
C ARG A 512 2.68 -21.52 6.50
N VAL A 513 2.75 -20.37 5.84
CA VAL A 513 3.58 -20.11 4.65
C VAL A 513 5.06 -20.36 4.91
N ASP A 514 5.58 -19.95 6.07
CA ASP A 514 6.99 -20.16 6.43
C ASP A 514 7.33 -21.64 6.67
N TRP A 515 6.45 -22.40 7.31
CA TRP A 515 6.63 -23.85 7.45
C TRP A 515 6.65 -24.56 6.08
N GLN A 516 5.75 -24.18 5.17
CA GLN A 516 5.76 -24.71 3.81
C GLN A 516 7.09 -24.40 3.10
N LEU A 517 7.55 -23.15 3.19
CA LEU A 517 8.78 -22.73 2.51
C LEU A 517 10.01 -23.43 3.06
N TYR A 518 10.12 -23.67 4.39
CA TYR A 518 11.26 -24.39 4.96
C TYR A 518 11.41 -25.80 4.39
N TYR A 519 10.31 -26.51 4.18
CA TYR A 519 10.32 -27.81 3.50
C TYR A 519 10.70 -27.68 2.02
N GLU A 520 10.11 -26.73 1.29
CA GLU A 520 10.39 -26.54 -0.14
C GLU A 520 11.86 -26.13 -0.37
N LEU A 521 12.42 -25.22 0.44
CA LEU A 521 13.83 -24.84 0.37
C LEU A 521 14.75 -26.04 0.59
N SER A 522 14.42 -26.93 1.54
CA SER A 522 15.19 -28.16 1.72
C SER A 522 15.23 -29.05 0.48
N THR A 523 14.22 -28.98 -0.38
CA THR A 523 14.19 -29.70 -1.67
C THR A 523 14.87 -28.92 -2.80
N ILE A 524 14.67 -27.59 -2.87
CA ILE A 524 15.25 -26.70 -3.89
C ILE A 524 16.78 -26.70 -3.80
N VAL A 525 17.33 -26.63 -2.59
CA VAL A 525 18.79 -26.62 -2.39
C VAL A 525 19.41 -27.95 -2.86
N LYS A 526 18.72 -29.09 -2.72
CA LYS A 526 19.17 -30.39 -3.26
C LYS A 526 19.13 -30.46 -4.79
N ALA A 527 18.24 -29.69 -5.42
CA ALA A 527 18.02 -29.69 -6.88
C ALA A 527 18.88 -28.67 -7.65
N LYS A 528 19.76 -27.93 -6.95
CA LYS A 528 20.72 -26.94 -7.52
C LYS A 528 20.08 -25.81 -8.35
N GLY A 529 19.15 -25.05 -7.77
CA GLY A 529 18.89 -23.67 -8.23
C GLY A 529 17.49 -23.10 -8.01
N LEU A 530 17.43 -21.88 -7.45
CA LEU A 530 16.26 -20.99 -7.38
C LEU A 530 15.86 -20.41 -8.76
N ASP A 531 16.68 -20.60 -9.80
CA ASP A 531 16.36 -20.17 -11.16
C ASP A 531 15.32 -21.08 -11.85
N ARG A 532 14.98 -22.23 -11.24
CA ARG A 532 14.02 -23.22 -11.77
C ARG A 532 12.80 -23.44 -10.87
N LEU A 533 12.37 -22.40 -10.15
CA LEU A 533 11.20 -22.51 -9.27
C LEU A 533 9.90 -22.74 -10.06
N THR A 534 9.13 -23.71 -9.59
CA THR A 534 7.75 -23.92 -10.05
C THR A 534 6.90 -22.67 -9.76
N PRO A 535 5.78 -22.43 -10.48
CA PRO A 535 4.89 -21.31 -10.20
C PRO A 535 4.47 -21.22 -8.73
N ARG A 536 4.09 -22.36 -8.13
CA ARG A 536 3.76 -22.47 -6.70
C ARG A 536 4.90 -22.04 -5.79
N GLN A 537 6.14 -22.47 -6.08
CA GLN A 537 7.29 -22.09 -5.25
C GLN A 537 7.61 -20.59 -5.35
N ARG A 538 7.38 -19.96 -6.52
CA ARG A 538 7.52 -18.50 -6.68
C ARG A 538 6.48 -17.73 -5.88
N GLU A 539 5.23 -18.14 -5.96
CA GLU A 539 4.14 -17.54 -5.17
C GLU A 539 4.37 -17.73 -3.66
N LEU A 540 4.83 -18.92 -3.25
CA LEU A 540 5.13 -19.22 -1.85
C LEU A 540 6.30 -18.37 -1.32
N LEU A 541 7.36 -18.20 -2.11
CA LEU A 541 8.48 -17.33 -1.78
C LEU A 541 8.02 -15.87 -1.65
N GLN A 542 7.18 -15.39 -2.56
CA GLN A 542 6.61 -14.04 -2.47
C GLN A 542 5.77 -13.85 -1.20
N ALA A 543 4.87 -14.80 -0.89
CA ALA A 543 4.06 -14.76 0.32
C ALA A 543 4.92 -14.79 1.60
N TYR A 544 6.00 -15.57 1.60
CA TYR A 544 6.96 -15.63 2.70
C TYR A 544 7.66 -14.30 2.94
N VAL A 545 8.15 -13.66 1.88
CA VAL A 545 8.82 -12.35 1.98
C VAL A 545 7.85 -11.31 2.53
N ILE A 546 6.62 -11.23 1.98
CA ILE A 546 5.58 -10.31 2.47
C ILE A 546 5.29 -10.54 3.96
N LEU A 547 5.21 -11.81 4.39
CA LEU A 547 4.94 -12.20 5.78
C LEU A 547 6.06 -11.77 6.74
N LYS A 548 7.32 -12.00 6.38
CA LYS A 548 8.47 -11.83 7.28
C LYS A 548 9.08 -10.44 7.24
N LYS A 549 8.98 -9.74 6.11
CA LYS A 549 9.71 -8.51 5.83
C LYS A 549 9.57 -7.41 6.89
N PRO A 550 8.36 -7.03 7.37
CA PRO A 550 8.24 -5.99 8.39
C PRO A 550 9.01 -6.31 9.68
N THR A 551 8.94 -7.57 10.12
CA THR A 551 9.63 -8.05 11.33
C THR A 551 11.15 -8.15 11.12
N VAL A 552 11.59 -8.57 9.93
CA VAL A 552 13.02 -8.65 9.56
C VAL A 552 13.64 -7.26 9.48
N GLU A 553 12.96 -6.29 8.88
CA GLU A 553 13.44 -4.91 8.75
C GLU A 553 13.51 -4.20 10.11
N GLU A 554 12.49 -4.35 10.96
CA GLU A 554 12.50 -3.86 12.34
C GLU A 554 13.70 -4.45 13.11
N TYR A 555 13.89 -5.77 13.02
CA TYR A 555 15.00 -6.47 13.66
C TYR A 555 16.37 -5.98 13.17
N ILE A 556 16.57 -5.87 11.85
CA ILE A 556 17.82 -5.42 11.25
C ILE A 556 18.15 -4.00 11.68
N THR A 557 17.17 -3.11 11.73
CA THR A 557 17.35 -1.72 12.19
C THR A 557 17.93 -1.69 13.61
N HIS A 558 17.37 -2.51 14.51
CA HIS A 558 17.89 -2.64 15.88
C HIS A 558 19.28 -3.29 15.93
N LEU A 559 19.56 -4.27 15.07
CA LEU A 559 20.85 -4.95 15.00
C LEU A 559 21.95 -4.01 14.47
N GLN A 560 21.66 -3.27 13.39
CA GLN A 560 22.57 -2.30 12.77
C GLN A 560 23.02 -1.22 13.75
N GLY A 561 22.11 -0.73 14.60
CA GLY A 561 22.44 0.23 15.66
C GLY A 561 23.52 -0.26 16.64
N ARG A 562 23.72 -1.59 16.79
CA ARG A 562 24.71 -2.18 17.70
C ARG A 562 25.96 -2.72 17.01
N VAL A 563 25.86 -3.08 15.73
CA VAL A 563 26.96 -3.72 14.97
C VAL A 563 27.66 -2.74 14.02
N SER A 564 27.09 -1.56 13.77
CA SER A 564 27.65 -0.50 12.88
C SER A 564 29.07 -0.05 13.24
N THR A 565 29.51 -0.23 14.49
CA THR A 565 30.87 0.09 14.94
C THR A 565 31.90 -1.00 14.60
N VAL A 566 31.47 -2.20 14.16
CA VAL A 566 32.35 -3.32 13.84
C VAL A 566 32.71 -3.29 12.35
N HIS A 567 33.96 -2.95 12.03
CA HIS A 567 34.44 -2.81 10.66
C HIS A 567 34.29 -4.10 9.84
N GLY A 568 33.68 -4.01 8.64
CA GLY A 568 33.58 -5.10 7.67
C GLY A 568 32.47 -6.12 7.98
N VAL A 569 31.47 -5.78 8.80
CA VAL A 569 30.23 -6.56 8.96
C VAL A 569 29.12 -5.95 8.09
N GLU A 570 28.46 -6.78 7.30
CA GLU A 570 27.29 -6.45 6.47
C GLU A 570 26.10 -7.31 6.87
N ILE A 571 24.90 -6.73 6.86
CA ILE A 571 23.63 -7.43 7.13
C ILE A 571 22.75 -7.29 5.89
N LEU A 572 22.38 -8.43 5.28
CA LEU A 572 21.77 -8.51 3.95
C LEU A 572 20.38 -9.19 4.03
N PRO A 573 19.26 -8.44 4.05
CA PRO A 573 17.91 -9.02 4.17
C PRO A 573 17.45 -9.77 2.91
N PHE A 574 16.96 -11.00 3.05
CA PHE A 574 16.42 -11.84 1.97
C PHE A 574 17.35 -12.04 0.76
N HIS A 575 18.67 -12.04 0.98
CA HIS A 575 19.63 -12.27 -0.10
C HIS A 575 19.81 -13.76 -0.36
N VAL A 576 19.96 -14.10 -1.64
CA VAL A 576 20.42 -15.42 -2.08
C VAL A 576 21.93 -15.43 -2.04
N LEU A 577 22.49 -16.40 -1.33
CA LEU A 577 23.92 -16.69 -1.27
C LEU A 577 24.24 -17.85 -2.20
N GLU A 578 25.02 -17.57 -3.24
CA GLU A 578 25.54 -18.58 -4.18
C GLU A 578 26.94 -19.03 -3.73
N THR A 579 27.15 -20.33 -3.52
CA THR A 579 28.44 -20.92 -3.11
C THR A 579 29.29 -21.37 -4.31
N TYR A 580 30.57 -21.71 -4.08
CA TYR A 580 31.48 -22.24 -5.12
C TYR A 580 30.96 -23.52 -5.79
N SER A 581 30.17 -24.33 -5.07
CA SER A 581 29.50 -25.53 -5.57
C SER A 581 28.24 -25.25 -6.39
N GLN A 582 27.94 -23.96 -6.67
CA GLN A 582 26.72 -23.45 -7.30
C GLN A 582 25.45 -23.69 -6.48
N ASP A 583 25.57 -23.95 -5.18
CA ASP A 583 24.41 -24.06 -4.31
C ASP A 583 23.87 -22.67 -4.03
N GLN A 584 22.55 -22.51 -4.15
CA GLN A 584 21.87 -21.24 -3.89
C GLN A 584 21.09 -21.33 -2.58
N LEU A 585 21.50 -20.56 -1.58
CA LEU A 585 21.00 -20.61 -0.21
C LEU A 585 20.24 -19.32 0.10
N LEU A 586 19.00 -19.46 0.57
CA LEU A 586 18.16 -18.33 1.01
C LEU A 586 18.07 -18.32 2.54
N ALA A 587 18.03 -17.12 3.14
CA ALA A 587 17.75 -16.88 4.55
C ALA A 587 16.92 -15.60 4.74
N ASP A 588 16.39 -15.38 5.95
CA ASP A 588 15.68 -14.11 6.27
C ASP A 588 16.64 -12.93 6.17
N PHE A 589 17.87 -13.12 6.65
CA PHE A 589 18.98 -12.22 6.40
C PHE A 589 20.31 -12.96 6.47
N VAL A 590 21.32 -12.42 5.81
CA VAL A 590 22.68 -12.96 5.79
C VAL A 590 23.60 -11.98 6.49
N ILE A 591 24.41 -12.47 7.42
CA ILE A 591 25.51 -11.68 8.00
C ILE A 591 26.79 -12.06 7.26
N ARG A 592 27.47 -11.08 6.70
CA ARG A 592 28.79 -11.24 6.08
C ARG A 592 29.82 -10.48 6.89
N LYS A 593 30.90 -11.14 7.29
CA LYS A 593 32.09 -10.52 7.88
C LYS A 593 33.26 -10.72 6.93
N VAL A 594 33.76 -9.64 6.34
CA VAL A 594 35.04 -9.67 5.60
C VAL A 594 36.16 -9.83 6.61
N SER A 595 37.06 -10.79 6.39
CA SER A 595 38.19 -11.04 7.29
C SER A 595 39.12 -9.83 7.32
N SER A 596 39.54 -9.46 8.53
CA SER A 596 40.49 -8.35 8.73
C SER A 596 41.93 -8.75 8.43
N LEU A 597 42.22 -10.07 8.37
CA LEU A 597 43.55 -10.63 8.09
C LEU A 597 43.77 -10.88 6.59
N ASP A 598 42.71 -11.29 5.89
CA ASP A 598 42.72 -11.54 4.45
C ASP A 598 41.39 -11.06 3.83
N PRO A 599 41.37 -9.88 3.17
CA PRO A 599 40.16 -9.34 2.56
C PRO A 599 39.52 -10.28 1.52
N ALA A 600 40.30 -11.19 0.93
CA ALA A 600 39.81 -12.18 -0.04
C ALA A 600 39.00 -13.31 0.61
N VAL A 601 38.84 -13.31 1.93
CA VAL A 601 38.06 -14.31 2.68
C VAL A 601 36.91 -13.63 3.42
N SER A 602 35.68 -14.07 3.14
CA SER A 602 34.46 -13.64 3.82
C SER A 602 33.88 -14.78 4.64
N LYS A 603 33.39 -14.47 5.85
CA LYS A 603 32.69 -15.39 6.74
C LYS A 603 31.20 -15.05 6.69
N TYR A 604 30.35 -16.05 6.44
CA TYR A 604 28.91 -15.86 6.29
C TYR A 604 28.15 -16.54 7.43
N ALA A 605 26.98 -16.02 7.77
CA ALA A 605 25.99 -16.72 8.58
C ALA A 605 24.60 -16.52 7.98
N LEU A 606 23.87 -17.62 7.81
CA LEU A 606 22.49 -17.62 7.33
C LEU A 606 21.54 -17.50 8.52
N CYS A 607 20.85 -16.39 8.66
CA CYS A 607 20.02 -16.11 9.82
C CYS A 607 18.53 -16.23 9.50
N PHE A 608 17.80 -16.94 10.37
CA PHE A 608 16.34 -17.10 10.28
C PHE A 608 15.69 -16.57 11.55
N LEU A 609 14.76 -15.63 11.39
CA LEU A 609 13.97 -15.05 12.47
C LEU A 609 12.80 -15.98 12.82
N LEU A 610 12.90 -16.59 14.00
CA LEU A 610 11.91 -17.48 14.56
C LEU A 610 11.20 -16.83 15.75
N ARG A 611 9.98 -17.28 16.05
CA ARG A 611 9.29 -16.97 17.31
C ARG A 611 9.44 -18.16 18.26
N LYS A 612 9.26 -17.96 19.57
CA LYS A 612 9.44 -19.06 20.55
C LYS A 612 8.44 -20.18 20.34
N ARG A 613 7.23 -19.87 19.86
CA ARG A 613 6.26 -20.89 19.44
C ARG A 613 6.78 -21.87 18.38
N ASP A 614 7.79 -21.51 17.59
CA ASP A 614 8.34 -22.40 16.55
C ASP A 614 9.11 -23.57 17.20
N ASP A 615 9.54 -23.44 18.46
CA ASP A 615 10.13 -24.54 19.25
C ASP A 615 9.11 -25.65 19.57
N LEU A 616 7.82 -25.32 19.61
CA LEU A 616 6.75 -26.30 19.87
C LEU A 616 6.51 -27.22 18.67
N VAL A 617 6.74 -26.71 17.46
CA VAL A 617 6.57 -27.41 16.18
C VAL A 617 7.87 -27.27 15.40
N SER A 618 8.90 -27.99 15.86
CA SER A 618 10.29 -27.80 15.45
C SER A 618 10.62 -28.46 14.10
N GLN A 619 9.85 -29.46 13.67
CA GLN A 619 10.19 -30.29 12.52
C GLN A 619 10.38 -29.53 11.19
N PRO A 620 9.55 -28.52 10.84
CA PRO A 620 9.73 -27.75 9.60
C PRO A 620 11.10 -27.08 9.52
N PHE A 621 11.51 -26.37 10.59
CA PHE A 621 12.80 -25.68 10.61
C PHE A 621 13.98 -26.66 10.76
N THR A 622 13.82 -27.72 11.57
CA THR A 622 14.85 -28.77 11.69
C THR A 622 15.11 -29.45 10.33
N SER A 623 14.09 -29.65 9.50
CA SER A 623 14.25 -30.20 8.14
C SER A 623 15.13 -29.30 7.27
N LEU A 624 14.93 -27.98 7.33
CA LEU A 624 15.77 -27.00 6.63
C LEU A 624 17.21 -27.02 7.17
N LEU A 625 17.37 -27.01 8.50
CA LEU A 625 18.67 -27.01 9.17
C LEU A 625 19.51 -28.24 8.80
N VAL A 626 18.91 -29.43 8.82
CA VAL A 626 19.58 -30.67 8.41
C VAL A 626 19.98 -30.62 6.94
N SER A 627 19.10 -30.12 6.07
CA SER A 627 19.40 -29.99 4.64
C SER A 627 20.55 -29.02 4.38
N TYR A 628 20.55 -27.85 5.02
CA TYR A 628 21.60 -26.85 4.83
C TYR A 628 22.94 -27.36 5.38
N LYS A 629 22.96 -27.99 6.56
CA LYS A 629 24.18 -28.63 7.13
C LYS A 629 24.77 -29.71 6.23
N SER A 630 23.94 -30.42 5.46
CA SER A 630 24.43 -31.45 4.53
C SER A 630 25.05 -30.89 3.26
N ILE A 631 24.85 -29.60 2.96
CA ILE A 631 25.21 -28.97 1.69
C ILE A 631 26.29 -27.90 1.86
N THR A 632 26.29 -27.18 2.99
CA THR A 632 27.23 -26.10 3.26
C THR A 632 27.80 -26.18 4.67
N SER A 633 29.06 -25.75 4.82
CA SER A 633 29.70 -25.51 6.12
C SER A 633 29.26 -24.18 6.75
N ILE A 634 28.59 -23.31 5.98
CA ILE A 634 28.17 -21.98 6.44
C ILE A 634 27.19 -22.11 7.62
N PRO A 635 27.45 -21.43 8.74
CA PRO A 635 26.62 -21.53 9.92
C PRO A 635 25.20 -21.01 9.66
N VAL A 636 24.20 -21.84 9.97
CA VAL A 636 22.79 -21.44 10.03
C VAL A 636 22.44 -21.07 11.48
N ALA A 637 22.01 -19.83 11.68
CA ALA A 637 21.70 -19.26 12.98
C ALA A 637 20.19 -19.00 13.12
N PRO A 638 19.46 -19.79 13.93
CA PRO A 638 18.12 -19.42 14.35
C PRO A 638 18.18 -18.23 15.31
N VAL A 639 17.32 -17.24 15.08
CA VAL A 639 17.25 -16.00 15.85
C VAL A 639 15.86 -15.86 16.44
N LEU A 640 15.74 -15.94 17.76
CA LEU A 640 14.46 -15.79 18.45
C LEU A 640 14.08 -14.31 18.55
N TYR A 641 13.11 -13.88 17.73
CA TYR A 641 12.65 -12.49 17.64
C TYR A 641 12.13 -11.95 18.97
N CYS A 642 11.42 -12.78 19.75
CA CYS A 642 10.78 -12.34 20.99
C CYS A 642 11.76 -11.93 22.08
N ASP A 643 13.01 -12.38 22.03
CA ASP A 643 14.07 -11.93 22.95
C ASP A 643 14.57 -10.50 22.63
N TRP A 644 14.09 -9.90 21.52
CA TRP A 644 14.50 -8.57 21.06
C TRP A 644 13.50 -7.44 21.32
N LEU A 645 12.37 -7.66 22.01
CA LEU A 645 11.29 -6.65 22.14
C LEU A 645 11.22 -5.87 23.48
N SER A 646 12.17 -5.98 24.41
CA SER A 646 12.11 -5.33 25.76
C SER A 646 13.43 -4.64 26.18
N THR A 647 13.34 -3.68 27.11
CA THR A 647 14.25 -2.52 27.24
C THR A 647 15.36 -2.58 28.31
N GLN A 648 15.43 -3.57 29.21
CA GLN A 648 16.57 -3.63 30.19
C GLN A 648 17.20 -5.01 30.41
N GLU A 649 16.47 -6.06 30.80
CA GLU A 649 17.05 -7.41 31.02
C GLU A 649 17.50 -8.12 29.73
N ASN A 650 16.98 -7.70 28.57
CA ASN A 650 17.24 -8.35 27.29
C ASN A 650 18.51 -7.88 26.57
N ASN A 651 19.18 -6.82 27.02
CA ASN A 651 20.47 -6.41 26.43
C ASN A 651 21.52 -7.51 26.61
N ASN A 652 21.53 -8.20 27.76
CA ASN A 652 22.43 -9.33 28.02
C ASN A 652 22.19 -10.51 27.07
N ARG A 653 20.93 -10.81 26.71
CA ARG A 653 20.60 -11.90 25.76
C ARG A 653 20.95 -11.55 24.32
N ARG A 654 20.72 -10.29 23.92
CA ARG A 654 21.17 -9.77 22.63
C ARG A 654 22.70 -9.83 22.52
N ASP A 655 23.41 -9.45 23.57
CA ASP A 655 24.88 -9.53 23.65
C ASP A 655 25.37 -10.98 23.63
N ALA A 656 24.65 -11.90 24.30
CA ALA A 656 24.96 -13.33 24.24
C ALA A 656 24.77 -13.90 22.83
N PHE A 657 23.73 -13.50 22.10
CA PHE A 657 23.55 -13.86 20.69
C PHE A 657 24.70 -13.33 19.83
N LEU A 658 25.03 -12.04 19.94
CA LEU A 658 26.12 -11.43 19.18
C LEU A 658 27.47 -12.09 19.48
N LYS A 659 27.74 -12.42 20.75
CA LYS A 659 28.92 -13.19 21.16
C LYS A 659 28.91 -14.60 20.56
N SER A 660 27.79 -15.32 20.62
CA SER A 660 27.67 -16.65 20.04
C SER A 660 27.85 -16.65 18.53
N LEU A 661 27.25 -15.68 17.84
CA LEU A 661 27.43 -15.49 16.41
C LEU A 661 28.88 -15.13 16.07
N ALA A 662 29.51 -14.24 16.84
CA ALA A 662 30.91 -13.87 16.65
C ALA A 662 31.84 -15.07 16.86
N LEU A 663 31.58 -15.93 17.85
CA LEU A 663 32.31 -17.18 18.05
C LEU A 663 32.15 -18.13 16.86
N ARG A 664 30.92 -18.35 16.39
CA ARG A 664 30.66 -19.20 15.21
C ARG A 664 31.35 -18.66 13.96
N LEU A 665 31.30 -17.35 13.74
CA LEU A 665 32.04 -16.73 12.64
C LEU A 665 33.55 -16.86 12.85
N ALA A 666 34.07 -16.76 14.06
CA ALA A 666 35.50 -16.93 14.35
C ALA A 666 35.99 -18.35 14.06
N GLU A 667 35.20 -19.37 14.40
CA GLU A 667 35.50 -20.79 14.18
C GLU A 667 35.36 -21.22 12.72
N ASP A 668 34.56 -20.52 11.91
CA ASP A 668 34.41 -20.78 10.47
C ASP A 668 35.72 -20.47 9.71
N SER A 669 36.12 -21.34 8.78
CA SER A 669 37.33 -21.16 7.96
C SER A 669 37.22 -19.98 6.99
N GLY A 670 36.01 -19.44 6.79
CA GLY A 670 35.67 -18.50 5.76
C GLY A 670 35.60 -19.17 4.39
N VAL A 671 35.04 -18.43 3.43
CA VAL A 671 34.99 -18.80 2.01
C VAL A 671 35.61 -17.67 1.19
N PRO A 672 36.23 -17.98 0.04
CA PRO A 672 36.80 -16.93 -0.81
C PRO A 672 35.71 -15.93 -1.19
N THR A 673 35.92 -14.64 -0.90
CA THR A 673 34.94 -13.57 -1.14
C THR A 673 34.47 -13.54 -2.59
N ALA A 674 35.36 -13.81 -3.54
CA ALA A 674 35.05 -13.89 -4.98
C ALA A 674 34.22 -15.13 -5.39
N ALA A 675 34.23 -16.19 -4.57
CA ALA A 675 33.54 -17.46 -4.83
C ALA A 675 32.12 -17.52 -4.25
N THR A 676 31.76 -16.55 -3.40
CA THR A 676 30.42 -16.40 -2.84
C THR A 676 29.74 -15.14 -3.33
N LYS A 677 28.67 -15.28 -4.11
CA LYS A 677 27.84 -14.16 -4.54
C LYS A 677 26.63 -14.07 -3.63
N ALA A 678 26.67 -13.19 -2.64
CA ALA A 678 25.41 -12.60 -2.18
C ALA A 678 24.97 -11.67 -3.30
N ARG A 679 23.74 -11.78 -3.81
CA ARG A 679 23.25 -10.85 -4.84
C ARG A 679 22.49 -9.70 -4.16
N PRO A 680 23.12 -8.55 -3.84
CA PRO A 680 22.42 -7.33 -3.55
C PRO A 680 22.10 -6.56 -4.84
N LEU A 681 21.21 -5.61 -4.64
CA LEU A 681 20.75 -4.58 -5.54
C LEU A 681 21.88 -3.79 -6.19
N ARG A 682 21.61 -3.29 -7.38
CA ARG A 682 22.57 -2.75 -8.35
C ARG A 682 23.22 -1.47 -7.81
N GLU A 683 24.41 -1.18 -8.31
CA GLU A 683 25.06 0.13 -8.15
C GLU A 683 24.82 0.95 -9.42
N VAL A 684 24.51 2.24 -9.25
CA VAL A 684 24.42 3.18 -10.37
C VAL A 684 25.53 4.22 -10.26
N ILE A 685 26.28 4.39 -11.35
CA ILE A 685 27.09 5.58 -11.57
C ILE A 685 26.33 6.46 -12.54
N HIS A 686 25.89 7.62 -12.06
CA HIS A 686 25.20 8.64 -12.83
C HIS A 686 26.17 9.76 -13.19
N ILE A 687 26.32 10.09 -14.48
CA ILE A 687 27.21 11.14 -14.97
C ILE A 687 26.34 12.22 -15.61
N ASP A 688 26.25 13.38 -14.97
CA ASP A 688 25.17 14.36 -15.23
C ASP A 688 25.65 15.78 -14.90
N GLY A 689 25.09 16.79 -15.56
CA GLY A 689 25.24 18.21 -15.23
C GLY A 689 24.54 18.64 -13.92
N HIS A 690 23.58 17.87 -13.41
CA HIS A 690 22.88 18.11 -12.14
C HIS A 690 22.60 16.83 -11.33
N SER A 691 21.79 16.94 -10.27
CA SER A 691 21.45 15.83 -9.38
C SER A 691 20.03 15.34 -9.69
N ASP A 692 19.93 14.18 -10.34
CA ASP A 692 18.67 13.48 -10.66
C ASP A 692 18.13 12.67 -9.48
N MET A 693 17.79 13.40 -8.42
CA MET A 693 17.40 12.83 -7.13
C MET A 693 16.00 13.29 -6.67
N ASP A 694 15.13 13.69 -7.60
CA ASP A 694 13.77 14.13 -7.30
C ASP A 694 12.87 12.97 -6.83
N TYR A 695 11.88 13.29 -6.02
CA TYR A 695 10.99 12.31 -5.40
C TYR A 695 9.92 11.84 -6.39
N PRO A 696 9.78 10.52 -6.66
CA PRO A 696 8.59 10.03 -7.34
C PRO A 696 7.37 10.26 -6.46
N GLU A 697 6.23 10.50 -7.09
CA GLU A 697 4.96 10.52 -6.38
C GLU A 697 4.59 9.11 -5.92
N LEU A 698 4.04 9.02 -4.70
CA LEU A 698 3.54 7.77 -4.16
C LEU A 698 2.21 7.39 -4.85
N VAL A 699 2.32 6.73 -6.00
CA VAL A 699 1.19 6.10 -6.72
C VAL A 699 1.07 4.62 -6.37
N ASP A 700 -0.14 4.05 -6.41
CA ASP A 700 -0.43 2.67 -5.98
C ASP A 700 0.43 1.59 -6.67
N SER A 701 0.87 1.86 -7.89
CA SER A 701 1.67 0.94 -8.69
C SER A 701 3.17 1.12 -8.53
N LEU A 702 3.63 2.16 -7.82
CA LEU A 702 5.04 2.35 -7.53
C LEU A 702 5.53 1.21 -6.62
N PRO A 703 6.61 0.51 -6.97
CA PRO A 703 7.17 -0.52 -6.09
C PRO A 703 7.77 0.11 -4.84
N VAL A 704 7.03 0.13 -3.71
CA VAL A 704 7.54 0.68 -2.44
C VAL A 704 8.10 -0.45 -1.58
N GLY A 705 9.43 -0.54 -1.52
CA GLY A 705 10.17 -1.52 -0.74
C GLY A 705 10.32 -2.89 -1.39
N ASP A 706 9.73 -3.16 -2.55
CA ASP A 706 9.78 -4.48 -3.21
C ASP A 706 10.29 -4.34 -4.64
N VAL A 707 11.02 -5.35 -5.13
CA VAL A 707 11.48 -5.38 -6.53
C VAL A 707 10.26 -5.38 -7.48
N PRO A 708 10.23 -4.52 -8.52
CA PRO A 708 9.15 -4.53 -9.49
C PRO A 708 9.06 -5.87 -10.21
N ASN A 709 7.87 -6.45 -10.22
CA ASN A 709 7.57 -7.79 -10.76
C ASN A 709 6.63 -7.76 -11.97
N SER A 710 6.27 -6.59 -12.49
CA SER A 710 5.44 -6.44 -13.67
C SER A 710 5.85 -5.22 -14.50
N PRO A 711 5.60 -5.22 -15.83
CA PRO A 711 5.85 -4.06 -16.68
C PRO A 711 5.13 -2.80 -16.21
N HIS A 712 3.92 -2.93 -15.64
CA HIS A 712 3.17 -1.80 -15.09
C HIS A 712 3.88 -1.17 -13.88
N ARG A 713 4.47 -1.97 -12.99
CA ARG A 713 5.23 -1.43 -11.84
C ARG A 713 6.55 -0.79 -12.28
N ILE A 714 7.17 -1.31 -13.34
CA ILE A 714 8.34 -0.67 -13.96
C ILE A 714 7.93 0.67 -14.59
N ALA A 715 6.80 0.70 -15.31
CA ALA A 715 6.27 1.94 -15.88
C ALA A 715 6.00 2.97 -14.78
N ALA A 716 5.42 2.57 -13.64
CA ALA A 716 5.16 3.44 -12.49
C ALA A 716 6.41 4.06 -11.85
N MET A 717 7.61 3.57 -12.16
CA MET A 717 8.88 4.19 -11.77
C MET A 717 9.34 5.28 -12.74
N MET A 718 8.79 5.30 -13.96
CA MET A 718 9.11 6.26 -15.03
C MET A 718 8.13 7.44 -15.00
N GLN A 719 7.97 8.08 -13.84
CA GLN A 719 7.07 9.21 -13.65
C GLN A 719 7.65 10.51 -14.22
N ARG A 720 8.96 10.71 -14.06
CA ARG A 720 9.77 11.77 -14.68
C ARG A 720 11.21 11.26 -14.83
N ASN A 721 12.03 11.97 -15.61
CA ASN A 721 13.43 11.58 -15.87
C ASN A 721 14.23 11.51 -14.56
N ASP A 722 14.18 12.60 -13.79
CA ASP A 722 14.86 12.86 -12.52
C ASP A 722 14.35 12.04 -11.32
N GLN A 723 13.30 11.23 -11.53
CA GLN A 723 12.66 10.45 -10.46
C GLN A 723 12.98 8.95 -10.54
N PHE A 724 13.51 8.47 -11.67
CA PHE A 724 13.71 7.03 -11.88
C PHE A 724 14.73 6.43 -10.89
N ILE A 725 15.85 7.11 -10.66
CA ILE A 725 16.90 6.64 -9.74
C ILE A 725 16.32 6.47 -8.33
N GLN A 726 15.60 7.48 -7.83
CA GLN A 726 14.92 7.42 -6.53
C GLN A 726 13.82 6.36 -6.51
N ALA A 727 13.01 6.23 -7.57
CA ALA A 727 12.00 5.18 -7.69
C ALA A 727 12.64 3.78 -7.66
N ALA A 728 13.82 3.61 -8.23
CA ALA A 728 14.58 2.37 -8.20
C ALA A 728 15.22 2.11 -6.83
N VAL A 729 15.61 3.12 -6.07
CA VAL A 729 16.01 2.96 -4.66
C VAL A 729 14.80 2.56 -3.80
N VAL A 730 13.65 3.22 -3.98
CA VAL A 730 12.38 2.91 -3.31
C VAL A 730 11.92 1.50 -3.63
N GLY A 731 12.02 1.09 -4.89
CA GLY A 731 11.72 -0.25 -5.39
C GLY A 731 12.77 -1.30 -5.08
N ASN A 732 13.73 -0.99 -4.21
CA ASN A 732 14.79 -1.92 -3.82
C ASN A 732 15.42 -2.54 -5.08
N LEU A 733 15.81 -1.72 -6.07
CA LEU A 733 16.61 -2.12 -7.25
C LEU A 733 18.05 -1.61 -7.18
N ILE A 734 18.26 -0.47 -6.50
CA ILE A 734 19.55 0.20 -6.34
C ILE A 734 19.85 0.37 -4.84
N ARG A 735 21.11 0.17 -4.45
CA ARG A 735 21.58 0.40 -3.06
C ARG A 735 22.73 1.38 -2.93
N SER A 736 23.34 1.78 -4.03
CA SER A 736 24.35 2.84 -4.03
C SER A 736 24.21 3.65 -5.30
N VAL A 737 24.21 4.97 -5.11
CA VAL A 737 24.14 5.97 -6.18
C VAL A 737 25.41 6.81 -6.10
N TYR A 738 26.15 6.84 -7.20
CA TYR A 738 27.34 7.67 -7.38
C TYR A 738 27.04 8.71 -8.44
N ILE A 739 26.80 9.97 -8.04
CA ILE A 739 26.58 11.07 -8.97
C ILE A 739 27.91 11.74 -9.26
N ILE A 740 28.22 11.92 -10.54
CA ILE A 740 29.48 12.51 -11.00
C ILE A 740 29.18 13.78 -11.78
N LEU A 741 29.47 14.91 -11.15
CA LEU A 741 29.18 16.25 -11.67
C LEU A 741 30.38 16.83 -12.43
N PRO A 742 30.18 17.58 -13.51
CA PRO A 742 31.27 18.12 -14.32
C PRO A 742 31.97 19.28 -13.61
N THR A 743 33.20 19.57 -14.03
CA THR A 743 34.04 20.63 -13.42
C THR A 743 33.52 22.05 -13.62
N TRP A 744 32.56 22.27 -14.51
CA TRP A 744 31.94 23.58 -14.72
C TRP A 744 30.82 23.87 -13.70
N THR A 745 30.41 22.88 -12.90
CA THR A 745 29.53 23.08 -11.73
C THR A 745 30.34 23.42 -10.49
N SER A 746 29.77 24.18 -9.55
CA SER A 746 30.43 24.61 -8.31
C SER A 746 30.41 23.59 -7.17
N ASN A 747 30.15 22.31 -7.45
CA ASN A 747 29.85 21.33 -6.41
C ASN A 747 31.10 20.63 -5.83
N GLU A 748 31.15 20.55 -4.50
CA GLU A 748 32.16 19.79 -3.77
C GLU A 748 31.82 18.30 -3.75
N SER A 749 32.83 17.46 -3.49
CA SER A 749 32.60 16.01 -3.35
C SER A 749 32.13 15.69 -1.94
N ALA A 750 31.03 14.95 -1.81
CA ALA A 750 30.44 14.60 -0.53
C ALA A 750 29.92 13.15 -0.53
N ALA A 751 29.85 12.54 0.65
CA ALA A 751 29.37 11.17 0.82
C ALA A 751 28.43 11.09 2.01
N PHE A 752 27.28 10.48 1.81
CA PHE A 752 26.20 10.43 2.77
C PHE A 752 25.64 9.01 2.89
N SER A 753 25.17 8.69 4.10
CA SER A 753 24.19 7.63 4.27
C SER A 753 22.81 8.23 4.09
N ALA A 754 22.06 7.74 3.11
CA ALA A 754 20.75 8.27 2.75
C ALA A 754 19.66 7.24 3.08
N SER A 755 18.48 7.72 3.47
CA SER A 755 17.32 6.86 3.65
C SER A 755 16.03 7.54 3.22
N ILE A 756 15.16 6.77 2.59
CA ILE A 756 13.86 7.20 2.11
C ILE A 756 12.80 6.65 3.05
N GLY A 757 11.91 7.50 3.53
CA GLY A 757 10.76 7.13 4.34
C GLY A 757 9.46 7.72 3.81
N LYS A 758 8.42 7.63 4.63
CA LYS A 758 7.14 8.31 4.38
C LYS A 758 6.94 9.43 5.39
N THR A 759 6.30 10.50 4.96
CA THR A 759 5.85 11.56 5.84
C THR A 759 4.42 11.96 5.44
N PRO A 760 3.55 12.30 6.40
CA PRO A 760 2.20 12.75 6.08
C PRO A 760 2.21 14.10 5.35
N GLN A 761 1.37 14.25 4.34
CA GLN A 761 1.07 15.54 3.73
C GLN A 761 0.18 16.34 4.69
N ASN A 762 0.63 17.51 5.16
CA ASN A 762 -0.09 18.35 6.12
C ASN A 762 -1.61 18.40 5.83
N PHE A 763 -2.42 18.03 6.82
CA PHE A 763 -3.90 18.03 6.79
C PHE A 763 -4.56 17.06 5.77
N THR A 764 -3.83 16.06 5.26
CA THR A 764 -4.39 14.99 4.41
C THR A 764 -3.85 13.61 4.83
N ASP A 765 -4.63 12.53 4.69
CA ASP A 765 -4.08 11.17 4.95
C ASP A 765 -3.17 10.65 3.81
N ARG A 766 -2.83 11.51 2.84
CA ARG A 766 -1.86 11.15 1.80
C ARG A 766 -0.47 11.22 2.41
N HIS A 767 0.35 10.24 2.06
CA HIS A 767 1.75 10.25 2.42
C HIS A 767 2.55 10.67 1.20
N GLN A 768 3.68 11.32 1.45
CA GLN A 768 4.69 11.58 0.43
C GLN A 768 6.02 11.00 0.89
N LEU A 769 6.93 10.84 -0.08
CA LEU A 769 8.29 10.43 0.24
C LEU A 769 9.02 11.55 0.98
N CYS A 770 9.89 11.12 1.89
CA CYS A 770 10.86 11.98 2.54
C CYS A 770 12.22 11.32 2.44
N LEU A 771 13.26 12.13 2.31
CA LEU A 771 14.63 11.69 2.19
C LEU A 771 15.44 12.29 3.32
N CYS A 772 16.32 11.48 3.88
CA CYS A 772 17.19 11.91 4.93
C CYS A 772 18.63 11.54 4.67
N PHE A 773 19.52 12.49 4.96
CA PHE A 773 20.94 12.36 4.79
C PHE A 773 21.63 12.43 6.15
N THR A 774 22.58 11.53 6.35
CA THR A 774 23.52 11.56 7.46
C THR A 774 24.92 11.68 6.88
N ASP A 775 25.60 12.77 7.20
CA ASP A 775 27.00 13.00 6.80
C ASP A 775 27.93 12.06 7.60
N HIS A 776 28.86 11.42 6.90
CA HIS A 776 29.87 10.57 7.51
C HIS A 776 30.92 11.33 8.33
N ASN A 777 31.07 12.65 8.11
CA ASN A 777 32.10 13.46 8.75
C ASN A 777 31.63 14.22 10.01
N SER A 778 30.31 14.37 10.19
CA SER A 778 29.74 15.02 11.37
C SER A 778 28.84 14.05 12.14
N ASN A 779 29.25 13.64 13.34
CA ASN A 779 28.49 12.75 14.23
C ASN A 779 27.19 13.38 14.81
N THR A 780 26.69 14.48 14.25
CA THR A 780 25.61 15.27 14.84
C THR A 780 24.68 15.85 13.76
N ASN A 781 23.48 15.28 13.70
CA ASN A 781 22.25 15.68 12.98
C ASN A 781 22.04 15.11 11.56
N GLU A 782 21.19 14.08 11.51
CA GLU A 782 20.49 13.67 10.29
C GLU A 782 19.57 14.79 9.82
N ILE A 783 19.64 15.15 8.54
CA ILE A 783 18.80 16.17 7.90
C ILE A 783 17.77 15.46 7.04
N CYS A 784 16.49 15.74 7.28
CA CYS A 784 15.38 15.16 6.54
C CYS A 784 14.60 16.23 5.78
N GLN A 785 14.16 15.88 4.58
CA GLN A 785 13.41 16.77 3.71
C GLN A 785 12.30 16.04 2.93
N THR A 786 11.31 16.80 2.47
CA THR A 786 10.17 16.31 1.69
C THR A 786 9.66 17.42 0.78
N ARG A 787 8.86 17.09 -0.25
CA ARG A 787 8.32 18.09 -1.18
C ARG A 787 7.30 19.01 -0.48
N SER A 788 7.35 20.31 -0.76
CA SER A 788 6.36 21.28 -0.31
C SER A 788 5.02 21.08 -1.03
N LEU A 789 3.92 21.22 -0.27
CA LEU A 789 2.55 21.19 -0.81
C LEU A 789 2.10 22.54 -1.39
N GLU A 790 2.71 23.63 -0.93
CA GLU A 790 2.29 25.00 -1.27
C GLU A 790 3.05 25.57 -2.47
N SER A 791 4.22 25.00 -2.80
CA SER A 791 5.06 25.42 -3.90
C SER A 791 5.69 24.19 -4.55
N GLU A 792 5.30 23.90 -5.79
CA GLU A 792 6.03 22.96 -6.64
C GLU A 792 7.50 23.41 -6.72
N GLY A 793 8.43 22.48 -6.46
CA GLY A 793 9.88 22.74 -6.51
C GLY A 793 10.55 23.19 -5.21
N MET A 794 9.82 23.44 -4.11
CA MET A 794 10.46 23.69 -2.80
C MET A 794 10.53 22.44 -1.92
N GLU A 795 11.68 22.25 -1.26
CA GLU A 795 11.86 21.20 -0.25
C GLU A 795 11.63 21.76 1.16
N LEU A 796 10.79 21.06 1.93
CA LEU A 796 10.55 21.35 3.34
C LEU A 796 11.46 20.47 4.20
N ARG A 797 12.29 21.11 5.03
CA ARG A 797 12.99 20.39 6.11
C ARG A 797 11.99 19.90 7.14
N ILE A 798 12.06 18.62 7.45
CA ILE A 798 11.26 17.97 8.47
C ILE A 798 12.17 17.37 9.54
N SER A 799 11.61 17.13 10.72
CA SER A 799 12.36 16.41 11.75
C SER A 799 12.47 14.93 11.41
N PRO A 800 13.61 14.25 11.70
CA PRO A 800 13.81 12.87 11.28
C PRO A 800 12.78 11.84 11.74
N HIS A 801 12.13 12.07 12.89
CA HIS A 801 11.08 11.19 13.39
C HIS A 801 9.79 11.25 12.55
N LEU A 802 9.58 12.33 11.78
CA LEU A 802 8.44 12.47 10.86
C LEU A 802 8.63 11.73 9.55
N CYS A 803 9.85 11.25 9.27
CA CYS A 803 10.16 10.45 8.09
C CYS A 803 10.09 8.96 8.41
N THR A 804 8.90 8.46 8.77
CA THR A 804 8.68 7.08 9.19
C THR A 804 7.38 6.49 8.60
N PRO A 805 7.37 5.18 8.25
CA PRO A 805 8.48 4.23 8.32
C PRO A 805 9.56 4.52 7.28
N ARG A 806 10.80 4.12 7.57
CA ARG A 806 11.91 4.09 6.60
C ARG A 806 11.67 2.94 5.64
N ILE A 807 11.54 3.25 4.35
CA ILE A 807 11.27 2.30 3.27
C ILE A 807 12.58 1.66 2.80
N SER A 808 13.62 2.48 2.62
CA SER A 808 14.90 2.03 2.04
C SER A 808 16.05 2.89 2.57
N SER A 809 17.22 2.27 2.70
CA SER A 809 18.47 2.95 3.05
C SER A 809 19.52 2.61 2.00
N TYR A 810 20.24 3.63 1.54
CA TYR A 810 21.20 3.51 0.44
C TYR A 810 22.40 4.43 0.66
N ARG A 811 23.48 4.14 -0.07
CA ARG A 811 24.67 4.97 -0.08
C ARG A 811 24.54 6.03 -1.17
N HIS A 812 24.70 7.30 -0.81
CA HIS A 812 24.69 8.43 -1.74
C HIS A 812 26.08 9.06 -1.77
N VAL A 813 26.70 9.14 -2.94
CA VAL A 813 28.01 9.78 -3.10
C VAL A 813 27.97 10.72 -4.27
N GLU A 814 28.31 11.99 -4.02
CA GLU A 814 28.47 13.01 -5.05
C GLU A 814 29.96 13.29 -5.22
N LEU A 815 30.45 13.19 -6.44
CA LEU A 815 31.84 13.47 -6.77
C LEU A 815 31.89 14.51 -7.87
N ASN A 816 32.77 15.49 -7.73
CA ASN A 816 33.16 16.23 -8.92
C ASN A 816 34.02 15.33 -9.83
N SER A 817 33.87 15.54 -11.14
CA SER A 817 34.50 14.73 -12.18
C SER A 817 36.03 14.68 -12.08
N TYR A 818 36.65 15.76 -11.60
CA TYR A 818 38.09 15.80 -11.33
C TYR A 818 38.49 14.80 -10.22
N THR A 819 37.77 14.81 -9.10
CA THR A 819 38.02 13.91 -7.95
C THR A 819 37.72 12.46 -8.30
N ALA A 820 36.62 12.22 -9.02
CA ALA A 820 36.29 10.91 -9.55
C ALA A 820 37.41 10.37 -10.46
N ALA A 821 37.87 11.18 -11.42
CA ALA A 821 38.93 10.84 -12.37
C ALA A 821 40.30 10.59 -11.72
N ARG A 822 40.62 11.22 -10.59
CA ARG A 822 41.89 10.99 -9.85
C ARG A 822 41.92 9.71 -9.03
N GLY A 823 40.87 8.88 -9.12
CA GLY A 823 40.85 7.54 -8.53
C GLY A 823 40.06 7.44 -7.23
N THR A 824 39.38 8.49 -6.77
CA THR A 824 38.44 8.38 -5.64
C THR A 824 37.30 7.43 -5.98
N LEU A 825 36.72 7.55 -7.18
CA LEU A 825 35.70 6.61 -7.65
C LEU A 825 36.22 5.16 -7.67
N ARG A 826 37.42 4.95 -8.22
CA ARG A 826 38.08 3.63 -8.22
C ARG A 826 38.22 3.06 -6.81
N ARG A 827 38.67 3.86 -5.84
CA ARG A 827 38.79 3.43 -4.43
C ARG A 827 37.43 3.08 -3.81
N LEU A 828 36.38 3.81 -4.16
CA LEU A 828 35.03 3.57 -3.67
C LEU A 828 34.42 2.29 -4.27
N LEU A 829 34.77 1.96 -5.51
CA LEU A 829 34.34 0.75 -6.24
C LEU A 829 35.25 -0.47 -6.01
N GLN A 830 36.47 -0.27 -5.50
CA GLN A 830 37.45 -1.34 -5.21
C GLN A 830 37.17 -2.12 -3.92
N LYS A 831 36.21 -1.71 -3.10
CA LYS A 831 35.63 -2.61 -2.09
C LYS A 831 34.94 -3.73 -2.87
N GLU A 832 35.26 -4.99 -2.58
CA GLU A 832 34.80 -6.20 -3.29
C GLU A 832 33.27 -6.40 -3.22
N ASP A 833 32.52 -5.52 -3.88
CA ASP A 833 31.08 -5.65 -4.11
C ASP A 833 30.84 -6.34 -5.47
N SER A 834 30.02 -7.38 -5.44
CA SER A 834 29.71 -8.24 -6.59
C SER A 834 28.41 -7.85 -7.32
N GLY A 835 27.85 -6.68 -6.99
CA GLY A 835 26.61 -6.17 -7.59
C GLY A 835 26.73 -5.94 -9.11
N ALA A 836 25.60 -5.96 -9.82
CA ALA A 836 25.58 -5.46 -11.19
C ALA A 836 25.81 -3.94 -11.18
N LEU A 837 26.73 -3.47 -12.02
CA LEU A 837 27.03 -2.04 -12.20
C LEU A 837 26.21 -1.51 -13.38
N ILE A 838 25.45 -0.45 -13.14
CA ILE A 838 24.78 0.35 -14.16
C ILE A 838 25.56 1.65 -14.30
N ILE A 839 25.76 2.09 -15.55
CA ILE A 839 26.26 3.43 -15.84
C ILE A 839 25.16 4.18 -16.58
N ASP A 840 24.79 5.32 -16.06
CA ASP A 840 23.83 6.25 -16.65
C ASP A 840 24.56 7.55 -16.99
N ILE A 841 24.31 8.09 -18.19
CA ILE A 841 25.06 9.22 -18.75
C ILE A 841 24.10 10.20 -19.40
N ASP A 842 24.07 11.41 -18.89
CA ASP A 842 23.28 12.49 -19.43
C ASP A 842 24.19 13.43 -20.23
N GLU A 843 23.76 13.79 -21.43
CA GLU A 843 24.58 14.58 -22.36
C GLU A 843 24.82 16.02 -21.87
N ASP A 844 23.99 16.51 -20.95
CA ASP A 844 24.17 17.79 -20.27
C ASP A 844 25.41 17.84 -19.36
N PHE A 845 26.04 16.70 -19.03
CA PHE A 845 27.39 16.68 -18.44
C PHE A 845 28.38 17.53 -19.26
N PHE A 846 28.20 17.59 -20.58
CA PHE A 846 29.02 18.39 -21.48
C PHE A 846 28.67 19.87 -21.51
N GLY A 847 27.43 20.23 -21.14
CA GLY A 847 26.97 21.60 -20.99
C GLY A 847 25.49 21.79 -21.28
N VAL A 848 24.99 22.95 -20.83
CA VAL A 848 23.57 23.31 -20.79
C VAL A 848 23.29 24.61 -21.54
N GLN A 849 22.20 24.64 -22.32
CA GLN A 849 21.72 25.83 -23.02
C GLN A 849 20.23 26.04 -22.74
N LEU A 850 19.80 27.28 -22.50
CA LEU A 850 18.39 27.66 -22.34
C LEU A 850 17.71 27.75 -23.72
N PRO A 851 16.81 26.84 -24.12
CA PRO A 851 16.24 26.85 -25.46
C PRO A 851 15.37 28.10 -25.73
N ALA A 852 14.69 28.60 -24.69
CA ALA A 852 13.89 29.82 -24.78
C ALA A 852 14.74 31.09 -24.97
N SER A 853 16.03 31.08 -24.64
CA SER A 853 16.90 32.27 -24.70
C SER A 853 16.91 32.91 -26.10
N SER A 854 16.96 32.09 -27.15
CA SER A 854 16.91 32.58 -28.53
C SER A 854 15.56 33.22 -28.90
N LEU A 855 14.45 32.80 -28.29
CA LEU A 855 13.13 33.37 -28.54
C LEU A 855 12.97 34.71 -27.82
N LEU A 856 13.39 34.77 -26.55
CA LEU A 856 13.34 36.00 -25.76
C LEU A 856 14.23 37.11 -26.33
N GLN A 857 15.39 36.74 -26.89
CA GLN A 857 16.27 37.69 -27.58
C GLN A 857 15.69 38.24 -28.90
N ASN A 858 14.61 37.63 -29.42
CA ASN A 858 13.92 38.07 -30.63
C ASN A 858 12.51 38.62 -30.30
N ASP A 859 12.36 39.21 -29.11
CA ASP A 859 11.16 39.91 -28.65
C ASP A 859 9.90 39.02 -28.49
N CYS A 860 10.05 37.70 -28.31
CA CYS A 860 8.94 36.85 -27.88
C CYS A 860 8.80 36.89 -26.36
N ASP A 861 7.66 37.32 -25.84
CA ASP A 861 7.40 37.23 -24.40
C ASP A 861 7.09 35.78 -23.98
N LEU A 862 7.48 35.39 -22.76
CA LEU A 862 7.19 34.05 -22.21
C LEU A 862 5.68 33.73 -22.23
N ILE A 863 4.84 34.73 -22.00
CA ILE A 863 3.37 34.59 -22.03
C ILE A 863 2.90 34.13 -23.42
N ASP A 864 3.42 34.73 -24.48
CA ASP A 864 3.08 34.37 -25.86
C ASP A 864 3.52 32.93 -26.17
N LEU A 865 4.69 32.53 -25.70
CA LEU A 865 5.19 31.15 -25.87
C LEU A 865 4.26 30.12 -25.21
N TYR A 866 3.76 30.41 -24.00
CA TYR A 866 2.79 29.55 -23.32
C TYR A 866 1.45 29.51 -24.05
N GLU A 867 0.95 30.63 -24.56
CA GLU A 867 -0.30 30.70 -25.33
C GLU A 867 -0.20 29.92 -26.65
N ILE A 868 0.97 29.95 -27.32
CA ILE A 868 1.24 29.14 -28.51
C ILE A 868 1.20 27.64 -28.13
N SER A 869 1.89 27.22 -27.08
CA SER A 869 1.87 25.81 -26.62
C SER A 869 0.46 25.35 -26.23
N ASN A 870 -0.30 26.15 -25.48
CA ASN A 870 -1.69 25.84 -25.11
C ASN A 870 -2.61 25.71 -26.32
N THR A 871 -2.37 26.53 -27.35
CA THR A 871 -3.09 26.45 -28.61
C THR A 871 -2.76 25.14 -29.35
N LEU A 872 -1.49 24.74 -29.38
CA LEU A 872 -1.04 23.47 -29.95
C LEU A 872 -1.65 22.26 -29.24
N HIS A 873 -1.80 22.27 -27.91
CA HIS A 873 -2.48 21.20 -27.16
C HIS A 873 -3.93 20.97 -27.61
N SER A 874 -4.58 22.01 -28.14
CA SER A 874 -5.97 21.92 -28.62
C SER A 874 -6.08 21.50 -30.10
N ILE A 875 -4.96 21.52 -30.82
CA ILE A 875 -4.84 21.08 -32.22
C ILE A 875 -4.40 19.60 -32.27
N LEU A 876 -3.40 19.27 -31.44
CA LEU A 876 -2.66 18.01 -31.45
C LEU A 876 -2.99 17.17 -30.21
N CYS A 877 -3.50 15.96 -30.44
CA CYS A 877 -3.84 14.97 -29.43
C CYS A 877 -3.04 13.67 -29.70
N PRO A 878 -1.72 13.65 -29.44
CA PRO A 878 -0.89 12.48 -29.72
C PRO A 878 -1.28 11.27 -28.87
N PRO A 879 -1.23 10.04 -29.43
CA PRO A 879 -1.49 8.83 -28.65
C PRO A 879 -0.33 8.47 -27.73
N VAL A 880 -0.62 7.70 -26.69
CA VAL A 880 0.41 7.02 -25.89
C VAL A 880 1.26 6.14 -26.78
N GLY A 881 2.58 6.25 -26.66
CA GLY A 881 3.54 5.54 -27.52
C GLY A 881 3.75 6.15 -28.90
N LEU A 882 3.45 7.44 -29.11
CA LEU A 882 3.93 8.19 -30.28
C LEU A 882 5.47 8.06 -30.39
N THR A 883 5.96 7.71 -31.56
CA THR A 883 7.40 7.51 -31.83
C THR A 883 8.10 8.84 -32.12
N GLY A 884 9.43 8.85 -31.96
CA GLY A 884 10.25 10.01 -32.29
C GLY A 884 10.25 10.40 -33.78
N VAL A 885 9.95 9.45 -34.67
CA VAL A 885 9.80 9.71 -36.11
C VAL A 885 8.49 10.44 -36.37
N GLU A 886 7.39 9.98 -35.78
CA GLU A 886 6.11 10.68 -35.87
C GLU A 886 6.17 12.07 -35.25
N GLU A 887 6.92 12.25 -34.17
CA GLU A 887 7.17 13.57 -33.57
C GLU A 887 7.87 14.53 -34.56
N LEU A 888 8.80 14.04 -35.39
CA LEU A 888 9.39 14.85 -36.47
C LEU A 888 8.39 15.19 -37.58
N GLU A 889 7.47 14.29 -37.91
CA GLU A 889 6.41 14.59 -38.89
C GLU A 889 5.51 15.71 -38.38
N ILE A 890 5.21 15.74 -37.08
CA ILE A 890 4.41 16.78 -36.45
C ILE A 890 5.14 18.13 -36.45
N ASP A 891 6.43 18.14 -36.10
CA ASP A 891 7.26 19.36 -36.19
C ASP A 891 7.35 19.86 -37.65
N SER A 892 7.55 18.95 -38.60
CA SER A 892 7.56 19.28 -40.03
C SER A 892 6.24 19.90 -40.47
N TRP A 893 5.10 19.39 -40.00
CA TRP A 893 3.80 20.01 -40.27
C TRP A 893 3.74 21.43 -39.73
N PHE A 894 4.20 21.67 -38.49
CA PHE A 894 4.19 23.01 -37.89
C PHE A 894 5.05 24.00 -38.67
N GLN A 895 6.29 23.62 -39.01
CA GLN A 895 7.19 24.46 -39.80
C GLN A 895 6.60 24.79 -41.19
N GLN A 896 6.03 23.79 -41.87
CA GLN A 896 5.38 23.99 -43.17
C GLN A 896 4.13 24.87 -43.07
N THR A 897 3.39 24.74 -41.98
CA THR A 897 2.17 25.51 -41.71
C THR A 897 2.50 26.98 -41.46
N VAL A 898 3.49 27.28 -40.62
CA VAL A 898 3.99 28.65 -40.39
C VAL A 898 4.43 29.29 -41.71
N LYS A 899 5.18 28.56 -42.54
CA LYS A 899 5.62 29.03 -43.86
C LYS A 899 4.44 29.25 -44.82
N SER A 900 3.45 28.35 -44.82
CA SER A 900 2.28 28.45 -45.69
C SER A 900 1.40 29.64 -45.32
N PHE A 901 1.24 29.93 -44.02
CA PHE A 901 0.53 31.13 -43.55
C PHE A 901 1.23 32.42 -43.97
N ALA A 902 2.56 32.47 -43.90
CA ALA A 902 3.32 33.61 -44.39
C ALA A 902 3.09 33.84 -45.90
N ILE A 903 3.14 32.77 -46.71
CA ILE A 903 2.90 32.83 -48.17
C ILE A 903 1.45 33.24 -48.48
N ALA A 904 0.48 32.75 -47.71
CA ALA A 904 -0.94 33.08 -47.87
C ALA A 904 -1.30 34.51 -47.43
N GLY A 905 -0.33 35.29 -46.92
CA GLY A 905 -0.51 36.68 -46.51
C GLY A 905 -1.13 36.87 -45.13
N CYS A 906 -1.14 35.83 -44.28
CA CYS A 906 -1.77 35.86 -42.95
C CYS A 906 -1.10 36.84 -41.96
N PHE A 907 0.16 37.20 -42.17
CA PHE A 907 0.96 38.05 -41.26
C PHE A 907 1.15 39.48 -41.77
N THR A 908 0.32 39.94 -42.71
CA THR A 908 0.48 41.27 -43.30
C THR A 908 0.00 42.38 -42.34
N PRO A 909 0.70 43.54 -42.26
CA PRO A 909 0.37 44.63 -41.32
C PRO A 909 -1.04 45.22 -41.48
N THR A 910 -1.69 44.96 -42.62
CA THR A 910 -3.05 45.40 -42.93
C THR A 910 -4.14 44.57 -42.24
N VAL A 911 -3.80 43.45 -41.61
CA VAL A 911 -4.76 42.54 -40.97
C VAL A 911 -4.67 42.71 -39.45
N CYS A 912 -5.63 43.43 -38.86
CA CYS A 912 -5.74 43.58 -37.41
C CYS A 912 -6.48 42.37 -36.82
N LEU A 913 -5.74 41.34 -36.40
CA LEU A 913 -6.28 40.09 -35.86
C LEU A 913 -6.67 40.21 -34.38
N HIS A 914 -7.71 41.00 -34.08
CA HIS A 914 -8.22 41.12 -32.70
C HIS A 914 -9.17 39.96 -32.37
N MET A 915 -8.84 39.19 -31.31
CA MET A 915 -9.55 38.01 -30.80
C MET A 915 -11.07 38.16 -30.57
N TYR A 916 -11.59 39.40 -30.52
CA TYR A 916 -12.96 39.72 -30.12
C TYR A 916 -13.79 40.46 -31.17
N TYR A 917 -13.24 40.76 -32.35
CA TYR A 917 -13.98 41.42 -33.43
C TYR A 917 -13.88 40.64 -34.73
N ASN A 918 -14.99 40.66 -35.47
CA ASN A 918 -15.31 40.05 -36.76
C ASN A 918 -14.34 40.48 -37.90
N SER A 919 -13.03 40.35 -37.67
CA SER A 919 -11.98 40.73 -38.59
C SER A 919 -11.95 39.70 -39.73
N SER A 920 -12.19 40.19 -40.95
CA SER A 920 -12.20 39.35 -42.14
C SER A 920 -10.76 38.99 -42.51
N LEU A 921 -10.27 37.87 -41.99
CA LEU A 921 -9.09 37.18 -42.52
C LEU A 921 -9.18 37.11 -44.07
N PRO A 922 -8.10 37.40 -44.81
CA PRO A 922 -8.06 37.23 -46.26
C PRO A 922 -8.54 35.82 -46.66
N ILE A 923 -9.22 35.70 -47.80
CA ILE A 923 -9.75 34.41 -48.28
C ILE A 923 -8.63 33.38 -48.39
N SER A 924 -7.47 33.78 -48.95
CA SER A 924 -6.27 32.93 -49.03
C SER A 924 -5.81 32.41 -47.67
N CYS A 925 -5.91 33.23 -46.61
CA CYS A 925 -5.54 32.83 -45.25
C CYS A 925 -6.58 31.87 -44.64
N ARG A 926 -7.89 32.10 -44.85
CA ARG A 926 -8.96 31.19 -44.37
C ARG A 926 -8.90 29.82 -45.04
N ASP A 927 -8.66 29.81 -46.35
CA ASP A 927 -8.50 28.58 -47.13
C ASP A 927 -7.29 27.79 -46.61
N GLU A 928 -6.20 28.51 -46.32
CA GLU A 928 -4.99 27.92 -45.77
C GLU A 928 -5.17 27.37 -44.36
N ILE A 929 -5.90 28.07 -43.47
CA ILE A 929 -6.29 27.57 -42.14
C ILE A 929 -7.09 26.27 -42.26
N THR A 930 -8.08 26.25 -43.15
CA THR A 930 -8.93 25.08 -43.38
C THR A 930 -8.12 23.92 -43.95
N ARG A 931 -7.20 24.21 -44.90
CA ARG A 931 -6.27 23.25 -45.47
C ARG A 931 -5.38 22.65 -44.38
N ALA A 932 -4.66 23.48 -43.62
CA ALA A 932 -3.78 23.04 -42.54
C ALA A 932 -4.51 22.17 -41.50
N ALA A 933 -5.73 22.54 -41.12
CA ALA A 933 -6.57 21.75 -40.21
C ALA A 933 -7.00 20.39 -40.79
N SER A 934 -7.35 20.35 -42.08
CA SER A 934 -7.86 19.15 -42.75
C SER A 934 -6.76 18.15 -43.16
N THR A 935 -5.54 18.62 -43.45
CA THR A 935 -4.42 17.77 -43.85
C THR A 935 -3.65 17.16 -42.67
N LEU A 936 -3.96 17.58 -41.44
CA LEU A 936 -3.42 17.01 -40.22
C LEU A 936 -3.80 15.52 -40.09
N ASN A 937 -2.80 14.66 -39.84
CA ASN A 937 -3.00 13.22 -39.73
C ASN A 937 -3.94 12.89 -38.56
N SER A 938 -4.97 12.09 -38.83
CA SER A 938 -6.00 11.73 -37.85
C SER A 938 -5.46 10.94 -36.65
N ARG A 939 -4.25 10.38 -36.72
CA ARG A 939 -3.62 9.65 -35.61
C ARG A 939 -3.28 10.55 -34.43
N TRP A 940 -2.92 11.80 -34.67
CA TRP A 940 -2.44 12.73 -33.65
C TRP A 940 -3.15 14.10 -33.70
N ARG A 941 -4.16 14.24 -34.56
CA ARG A 941 -5.09 15.38 -34.56
C ARG A 941 -6.21 15.14 -33.54
N CYS A 942 -6.62 16.19 -32.82
CA CYS A 942 -7.79 16.11 -31.95
C CYS A 942 -9.10 15.85 -32.74
N GLN A 943 -10.04 15.09 -32.16
CA GLN A 943 -11.20 14.56 -32.89
C GLN A 943 -12.17 15.64 -33.39
N ASN A 944 -12.40 16.70 -32.61
CA ASN A 944 -13.36 17.74 -32.95
C ASN A 944 -12.78 18.71 -33.99
N MET A 945 -13.11 18.51 -35.26
CA MET A 945 -12.61 19.32 -36.38
C MET A 945 -12.98 20.81 -36.31
N ALA A 946 -14.18 21.14 -35.82
CA ALA A 946 -14.58 22.55 -35.67
C ALA A 946 -13.69 23.24 -34.63
N ARG A 947 -13.39 22.53 -33.53
CA ARG A 947 -12.46 22.99 -32.50
C ARG A 947 -11.03 23.08 -33.04
N VAL A 948 -10.54 22.07 -33.75
CA VAL A 948 -9.20 22.10 -34.36
C VAL A 948 -9.05 23.29 -35.29
N THR A 949 -10.02 23.53 -36.18
CA THR A 949 -10.00 24.66 -37.11
C THR A 949 -9.96 26.01 -36.37
N PHE A 950 -10.78 26.16 -35.32
CA PHE A 950 -10.77 27.35 -34.46
C PHE A 950 -9.40 27.57 -33.78
N TYR A 951 -8.74 26.51 -33.28
CA TYR A 951 -7.43 26.66 -32.65
C TYR A 951 -6.30 26.86 -33.66
N VAL A 952 -6.41 26.33 -34.89
CA VAL A 952 -5.48 26.68 -35.98
C VAL A 952 -5.62 28.15 -36.35
N GLU A 953 -6.84 28.69 -36.41
CA GLU A 953 -7.08 30.13 -36.57
C GLU A 953 -6.47 30.94 -35.42
N ARG A 954 -6.66 30.51 -34.16
CA ARG A 954 -6.01 31.12 -32.99
C ARG A 954 -4.48 31.08 -33.09
N LEU A 955 -3.90 29.99 -33.59
CA LEU A 955 -2.46 29.87 -33.80
C LEU A 955 -1.97 30.91 -34.81
N VAL A 956 -2.67 31.09 -35.93
CA VAL A 956 -2.35 32.14 -36.91
C VAL A 956 -2.37 33.52 -36.27
N ILE A 957 -3.40 33.80 -35.46
CA ILE A 957 -3.52 35.08 -34.74
C ILE A 957 -2.32 35.32 -33.83
N LEU A 958 -1.96 34.34 -32.99
CA LEU A 958 -0.81 34.45 -32.09
C LEU A 958 0.50 34.65 -32.84
N LEU A 959 0.70 33.94 -33.95
CA LEU A 959 1.88 34.07 -34.80
C LEU A 959 1.93 35.42 -35.54
N SER A 960 0.79 36.02 -35.87
CA SER A 960 0.73 37.33 -36.55
C SER A 960 1.26 38.50 -35.72
N TYR A 961 1.29 38.34 -34.39
CA TYR A 961 1.88 39.34 -33.48
C TYR A 961 3.40 39.24 -33.38
N GLN A 962 4.02 38.20 -33.96
CA GLN A 962 5.45 37.94 -33.86
C GLN A 962 6.21 38.59 -35.02
N THR A 963 7.45 39.02 -34.76
CA THR A 963 8.34 39.54 -35.81
C THR A 963 8.83 38.43 -36.75
N ASP A 964 9.30 38.76 -37.96
CA ASP A 964 9.89 37.76 -38.87
C ASP A 964 11.07 36.99 -38.23
N LYS A 965 11.85 37.67 -37.39
CA LYS A 965 12.94 37.05 -36.63
C LYS A 965 12.42 36.10 -35.56
N ALA A 966 11.37 36.48 -34.84
CA ALA A 966 10.68 35.63 -33.88
C ALA A 966 10.06 34.39 -34.55
N LEU A 967 9.38 34.55 -35.69
CA LEU A 967 8.83 33.44 -36.47
C LEU A 967 9.90 32.46 -36.93
N LYS A 968 11.07 32.97 -37.36
CA LYS A 968 12.22 32.14 -37.69
C LYS A 968 12.74 31.38 -36.46
N ALA A 969 12.89 32.06 -35.32
CA ALA A 969 13.35 31.44 -34.08
C ALA A 969 12.34 30.40 -33.53
N LEU A 970 11.03 30.63 -33.69
CA LEU A 970 9.96 29.67 -33.37
C LEU A 970 10.06 28.42 -34.26
N SER A 971 10.27 28.62 -35.57
CA SER A 971 10.50 27.51 -36.50
C SER A 971 11.77 26.73 -36.15
N GLU A 972 12.85 27.41 -35.72
CA GLU A 972 14.11 26.77 -35.30
C GLU A 972 13.98 26.04 -33.94
N THR A 973 13.13 26.52 -33.05
CA THR A 973 12.81 25.86 -31.78
C THR A 973 11.99 24.59 -32.02
N GLY A 974 11.02 24.67 -32.94
CA GLY A 974 10.11 23.60 -33.29
C GLY A 974 9.12 23.25 -32.18
N ILE A 975 8.27 22.27 -32.46
CA ILE A 975 7.30 21.70 -31.52
C ILE A 975 7.65 20.25 -31.24
N CYS A 976 7.64 19.85 -29.97
CA CYS A 976 7.93 18.49 -29.56
C CYS A 976 6.98 18.05 -28.45
N LEU A 977 6.99 16.77 -28.15
CA LEU A 977 6.32 16.26 -26.98
C LEU A 977 6.95 16.85 -25.72
N GLU A 978 6.13 17.37 -24.80
CA GLU A 978 6.60 18.00 -23.56
C GLU A 978 7.20 17.00 -22.56
N ALA A 979 6.71 15.74 -22.60
CA ALA A 979 7.24 14.61 -21.84
C ALA A 979 7.36 13.38 -22.76
N ALA A 980 8.14 12.36 -22.38
CA ALA A 980 8.20 11.12 -23.14
C ALA A 980 6.80 10.50 -23.33
N SER A 981 6.50 9.94 -24.51
CA SER A 981 5.15 9.43 -24.84
C SER A 981 4.71 8.22 -24.01
N ARG A 982 5.62 7.66 -23.21
CA ARG A 982 5.40 6.54 -22.28
C ARG A 982 5.61 6.93 -20.81
N THR A 983 5.73 8.23 -20.51
CA THR A 983 5.79 8.70 -19.12
C THR A 983 4.51 8.31 -18.39
N PHE A 984 4.66 7.76 -17.18
CA PHE A 984 3.55 7.15 -16.46
C PHE A 984 2.49 8.17 -16.06
N GLN A 985 1.22 7.88 -16.38
CA GLN A 985 0.05 8.72 -16.05
C GLN A 985 0.10 10.17 -16.58
N ILE A 986 1.03 10.49 -17.47
CA ILE A 986 1.08 11.78 -18.15
C ILE A 986 0.50 11.61 -19.55
N GLU A 987 -0.59 12.33 -19.83
CA GLU A 987 -1.12 12.42 -21.19
C GLU A 987 -0.08 13.13 -22.08
N PRO A 988 0.35 12.51 -23.20
CA PRO A 988 1.32 13.13 -24.08
C PRO A 988 0.74 14.42 -24.67
N LYS A 989 1.49 15.52 -24.58
CA LYS A 989 1.14 16.83 -25.13
C LYS A 989 2.25 17.33 -26.03
N ILE A 990 1.88 18.05 -27.08
CA ILE A 990 2.84 18.68 -28.00
C ILE A 990 2.73 20.19 -27.87
N GLY A 991 3.83 20.81 -27.49
CA GLY A 991 3.97 22.27 -27.38
C GLY A 991 5.26 22.73 -28.04
N LEU A 992 5.63 23.99 -27.83
CA LEU A 992 6.95 24.47 -28.22
C LEU A 992 8.04 23.66 -27.49
N CYS A 993 9.08 23.26 -28.19
CA CYS A 993 10.13 22.42 -27.64
C CYS A 993 11.09 23.23 -26.76
N LEU A 994 10.61 23.78 -25.65
CA LEU A 994 11.35 24.67 -24.75
C LEU A 994 12.09 23.91 -23.65
N GLY A 995 11.56 22.75 -23.24
CA GLY A 995 12.05 21.99 -22.10
C GLY A 995 11.69 22.63 -20.76
N HIS A 996 12.27 22.08 -19.69
CA HIS A 996 12.07 22.53 -18.30
C HIS A 996 13.05 23.66 -17.91
N ASN A 997 14.10 23.86 -18.70
CA ASN A 997 15.15 24.83 -18.46
C ASN A 997 14.75 26.23 -19.00
N LEU A 998 14.00 26.99 -18.20
CA LEU A 998 13.54 28.35 -18.52
C LEU A 998 14.20 29.42 -17.64
N PRO A 999 14.33 30.67 -18.13
CA PRO A 999 14.85 31.78 -17.32
C PRO A 999 14.05 31.98 -16.03
N GLY A 1000 14.74 32.05 -14.90
CA GLY A 1000 14.13 32.17 -13.57
C GLY A 1000 13.62 30.86 -12.94
N ALA A 1001 13.62 29.74 -13.69
CA ALA A 1001 13.21 28.41 -13.21
C ALA A 1001 14.31 27.35 -13.33
N SER A 1002 15.47 27.71 -13.88
CA SER A 1002 16.59 26.79 -14.09
C SER A 1002 17.31 26.42 -12.79
N ILE A 1003 17.59 25.12 -12.62
CA ILE A 1003 18.39 24.58 -11.51
C ILE A 1003 19.91 24.53 -11.81
N VAL A 1004 20.32 24.82 -13.06
CA VAL A 1004 21.72 24.75 -13.49
C VAL A 1004 22.12 26.03 -14.24
N PRO A 1005 23.29 26.62 -13.96
CA PRO A 1005 23.77 27.74 -14.76
C PRO A 1005 23.98 27.34 -16.22
N GLU A 1006 23.60 28.22 -17.15
CA GLU A 1006 23.86 28.02 -18.58
C GLU A 1006 25.38 27.90 -18.83
N PHE A 1007 25.78 26.84 -19.52
CA PHE A 1007 27.17 26.60 -19.92
C PHE A 1007 27.22 26.04 -21.34
N VAL A 1008 27.49 26.93 -22.30
CA VAL A 1008 27.68 26.54 -23.70
C VAL A 1008 29.15 26.17 -23.93
N PRO A 1009 29.48 24.88 -24.16
CA PRO A 1009 30.88 24.46 -24.23
C PRO A 1009 31.52 24.85 -25.56
N SER A 1010 32.79 25.24 -25.52
CA SER A 1010 33.62 25.25 -26.74
C SER A 1010 34.00 23.83 -27.16
N TYR A 1011 34.45 23.64 -28.40
CA TYR A 1011 34.99 22.33 -28.84
C TYR A 1011 36.13 21.83 -27.93
N LYS A 1012 36.99 22.75 -27.45
CA LYS A 1012 38.05 22.43 -26.49
C LYS A 1012 37.47 21.89 -25.17
N ASN A 1013 36.39 22.49 -24.68
CA ASN A 1013 35.71 22.04 -23.46
C ASN A 1013 35.12 20.64 -23.65
N ILE A 1014 34.47 20.36 -24.78
CA ILE A 1014 33.91 19.02 -25.08
C ILE A 1014 35.01 17.97 -25.04
N VAL A 1015 36.15 18.23 -25.69
CA VAL A 1015 37.28 17.29 -25.71
C VAL A 1015 37.86 17.09 -24.30
N GLU A 1016 37.94 18.13 -23.48
CA GLU A 1016 38.42 18.04 -22.10
C GLU A 1016 37.47 17.23 -21.20
N LEU A 1017 36.16 17.50 -21.30
CA LEU A 1017 35.13 16.75 -20.58
C LEU A 1017 35.08 15.28 -21.03
N ALA A 1018 35.23 14.99 -22.32
CA ALA A 1018 35.34 13.63 -22.84
C ALA A 1018 36.57 12.89 -22.30
N ARG A 1019 37.71 13.58 -22.15
CA ARG A 1019 38.91 12.99 -21.53
C ARG A 1019 38.70 12.70 -20.05
N ASN A 1020 38.00 13.57 -19.33
CA ASN A 1020 37.65 13.34 -17.93
C ASN A 1020 36.65 12.18 -17.79
N MET A 1021 35.61 12.14 -18.62
CA MET A 1021 34.66 11.03 -18.70
C MET A 1021 35.38 9.70 -18.98
N ARG A 1022 36.34 9.67 -19.92
CA ARG A 1022 37.17 8.48 -20.17
C ARG A 1022 37.92 8.04 -18.90
N ARG A 1023 38.48 8.97 -18.13
CA ARG A 1023 39.19 8.65 -16.87
C ARG A 1023 38.24 8.13 -15.80
N ILE A 1024 37.05 8.72 -15.68
CA ILE A 1024 35.98 8.28 -14.79
C ILE A 1024 35.55 6.85 -15.15
N LEU A 1025 35.22 6.60 -16.42
CA LEU A 1025 34.82 5.28 -16.86
C LEU A 1025 35.96 4.27 -16.73
N ASN A 1026 37.22 4.68 -16.97
CA ASN A 1026 38.37 3.83 -16.69
C ASN A 1026 38.50 3.48 -15.19
N ALA A 1027 38.05 4.34 -14.28
CA ALA A 1027 38.05 4.07 -12.85
C ALA A 1027 37.08 2.93 -12.46
N THR A 1028 36.14 2.58 -13.34
CA THR A 1028 35.21 1.45 -13.15
C THR A 1028 35.83 0.07 -13.44
N PHE A 1029 37.08 0.00 -13.95
CA PHE A 1029 37.68 -1.24 -14.45
C PHE A 1029 38.01 -2.40 -13.49
N PRO A 1030 37.64 -2.40 -12.19
CA PRO A 1030 37.46 -3.68 -11.52
C PRO A 1030 36.20 -4.44 -11.99
N ARG A 1031 35.18 -3.73 -12.53
CA ARG A 1031 33.85 -4.29 -12.83
C ARG A 1031 33.33 -3.77 -14.17
N ARG A 1032 33.00 -4.67 -15.10
CA ARG A 1032 32.32 -4.27 -16.34
C ARG A 1032 30.86 -3.91 -16.03
N PRO A 1033 30.32 -2.81 -16.59
CA PRO A 1033 28.92 -2.47 -16.46
C PRO A 1033 28.04 -3.53 -17.15
N THR A 1034 26.90 -3.84 -16.54
CA THR A 1034 25.88 -4.75 -17.09
C THR A 1034 25.03 -4.05 -18.14
N VAL A 1035 24.79 -2.76 -17.95
CA VAL A 1035 24.07 -1.89 -18.88
C VAL A 1035 24.63 -0.48 -18.79
N ILE A 1036 24.67 0.19 -19.94
CA ILE A 1036 25.01 1.61 -20.07
C ILE A 1036 23.82 2.29 -20.72
N THR A 1037 23.26 3.31 -20.08
CA THR A 1037 22.21 4.17 -20.61
C THR A 1037 22.81 5.53 -20.97
N ILE A 1038 22.22 6.17 -21.98
CA ILE A 1038 22.63 7.50 -22.44
C ILE A 1038 21.35 8.31 -22.67
N ALA A 1039 21.17 9.39 -21.92
CA ALA A 1039 20.08 10.34 -22.10
C ALA A 1039 20.57 11.54 -22.91
N ARG A 1040 19.82 11.88 -23.96
CA ARG A 1040 20.14 12.99 -24.87
C ARG A 1040 19.81 14.37 -24.28
N SER A 1041 18.98 14.43 -23.24
CA SER A 1041 18.50 15.67 -22.59
C SER A 1041 17.95 16.77 -23.55
N SER A 1042 17.60 16.42 -24.80
CA SER A 1042 17.11 17.39 -25.82
C SER A 1042 15.72 17.94 -25.50
N ARG A 1043 14.84 17.05 -25.01
CA ARG A 1043 13.43 17.34 -24.72
C ARG A 1043 13.31 18.26 -23.51
N ASP A 1044 14.04 17.93 -22.45
CA ASP A 1044 14.06 18.71 -21.21
C ASP A 1044 14.84 20.03 -21.33
N GLY A 1045 15.55 20.23 -22.43
CA GLY A 1045 16.22 21.48 -22.74
C GLY A 1045 17.53 21.67 -21.98
N TYR A 1046 18.15 20.58 -21.52
CA TYR A 1046 19.43 20.62 -20.81
C TYR A 1046 20.64 20.38 -21.71
N VAL A 1047 20.53 19.75 -22.88
CA VAL A 1047 21.68 19.65 -23.79
C VAL A 1047 21.84 20.90 -24.66
N VAL A 1048 23.09 21.28 -24.97
CA VAL A 1048 23.38 22.29 -26.00
C VAL A 1048 23.05 21.72 -27.39
N ARG A 1049 21.81 21.91 -27.83
CA ARG A 1049 21.24 21.36 -29.06
C ARG A 1049 22.19 21.44 -30.26
N LYS A 1050 22.71 22.62 -30.59
CA LYS A 1050 23.61 22.80 -31.75
C LYS A 1050 24.89 21.94 -31.70
N LEU A 1051 25.32 21.50 -30.52
CA LEU A 1051 26.50 20.69 -30.31
C LEU A 1051 26.18 19.23 -29.98
N GLN A 1052 24.90 18.85 -29.86
CA GLN A 1052 24.47 17.51 -29.50
C GLN A 1052 25.09 16.41 -30.39
N PRO A 1053 25.11 16.51 -31.73
CA PRO A 1053 25.71 15.46 -32.56
C PRO A 1053 27.19 15.21 -32.24
N ILE A 1054 27.92 16.28 -31.90
CA ILE A 1054 29.33 16.21 -31.51
C ILE A 1054 29.47 15.61 -30.09
N ILE A 1055 28.58 15.97 -29.17
CA ILE A 1055 28.54 15.43 -27.80
C ILE A 1055 28.24 13.92 -27.84
N GLU A 1056 27.19 13.50 -28.54
CA GLU A 1056 26.82 12.09 -28.70
C GLU A 1056 27.99 11.30 -29.32
N LEU A 1057 28.62 11.85 -30.37
CA LEU A 1057 29.80 11.25 -31.00
C LEU A 1057 30.95 11.09 -29.99
N ALA A 1058 31.25 12.12 -29.20
CA ALA A 1058 32.30 12.08 -28.19
C ALA A 1058 32.02 11.01 -27.12
N THR A 1059 30.79 10.96 -26.60
CA THR A 1059 30.35 9.94 -25.64
C THR A 1059 30.50 8.53 -26.21
N ARG A 1060 30.01 8.29 -27.45
CA ARG A 1060 30.15 7.01 -28.13
C ARG A 1060 31.62 6.63 -28.35
N MET A 1061 32.47 7.56 -28.77
CA MET A 1061 33.90 7.31 -28.95
C MET A 1061 34.59 6.92 -27.64
N VAL A 1062 34.26 7.61 -26.54
CA VAL A 1062 34.77 7.25 -25.21
C VAL A 1062 34.32 5.85 -24.83
N LEU A 1063 33.03 5.52 -24.97
CA LEU A 1063 32.50 4.20 -24.61
C LEU A 1063 33.10 3.07 -25.46
N LYS A 1064 33.23 3.28 -26.78
CA LYS A 1064 33.91 2.35 -27.69
C LYS A 1064 35.35 2.11 -27.26
N HIS A 1065 36.08 3.17 -26.93
CA HIS A 1065 37.47 3.06 -26.53
C HIS A 1065 37.66 2.39 -25.18
N VAL A 1066 36.85 2.76 -24.18
CA VAL A 1066 36.91 2.22 -22.82
C VAL A 1066 36.49 0.75 -22.83
N PHE A 1067 35.29 0.43 -23.30
CA PHE A 1067 34.70 -0.91 -23.17
C PHE A 1067 34.89 -1.82 -24.40
N ASN A 1068 35.64 -1.37 -25.40
CA ASN A 1068 35.87 -2.07 -26.67
C ASN A 1068 34.55 -2.42 -27.41
N LEU A 1069 33.67 -1.44 -27.53
CA LEU A 1069 32.35 -1.58 -28.17
C LEU A 1069 32.41 -1.28 -29.68
N THR A 1070 31.46 -1.83 -30.42
CA THR A 1070 31.22 -1.58 -31.85
C THR A 1070 29.90 -0.85 -32.05
N ASP A 1071 29.61 -0.38 -33.26
CA ASP A 1071 28.32 0.26 -33.57
C ASP A 1071 27.11 -0.66 -33.39
N GLY A 1072 27.30 -1.98 -33.52
CA GLY A 1072 26.25 -2.97 -33.26
C GLY A 1072 25.83 -3.07 -31.79
N ASN A 1073 26.57 -2.46 -30.87
CA ASN A 1073 26.26 -2.45 -29.43
C ASN A 1073 25.39 -1.26 -29.01
N PHE A 1074 25.16 -0.27 -29.89
CA PHE A 1074 24.38 0.92 -29.58
C PHE A 1074 22.93 0.74 -30.07
N HIS A 1075 21.98 0.78 -29.13
CA HIS A 1075 20.56 0.63 -29.39
C HIS A 1075 19.84 1.94 -29.07
N TYR A 1076 19.10 2.47 -30.04
CA TYR A 1076 18.33 3.72 -29.88
C TYR A 1076 16.88 3.39 -29.52
N SER A 1077 16.33 4.12 -28.55
CA SER A 1077 14.90 4.04 -28.24
C SER A 1077 14.07 4.64 -29.37
N GLU A 1078 12.97 3.99 -29.73
CA GLU A 1078 12.00 4.47 -30.74
C GLU A 1078 11.28 5.76 -30.30
N TYR A 1079 11.38 6.10 -29.01
CA TYR A 1079 10.73 7.26 -28.39
C TYR A 1079 11.67 8.45 -28.16
N LEU A 1080 12.90 8.40 -28.68
CA LEU A 1080 13.83 9.52 -28.60
C LEU A 1080 13.31 10.73 -29.40
N ALA A 1081 13.44 11.93 -28.85
CA ALA A 1081 13.12 13.15 -29.58
C ALA A 1081 13.96 13.23 -30.87
N GLY A 1082 13.28 13.28 -32.02
CA GLY A 1082 13.94 13.24 -33.33
C GLY A 1082 14.39 11.85 -33.80
N GLY A 1083 13.98 10.78 -33.12
CA GLY A 1083 14.37 9.41 -33.43
C GLY A 1083 15.88 9.18 -33.37
N LYS A 1084 16.39 8.22 -34.14
CA LYS A 1084 17.84 7.90 -34.18
C LYS A 1084 18.69 9.09 -34.66
N ILE A 1085 18.17 9.89 -35.60
CA ILE A 1085 18.87 11.03 -36.18
C ILE A 1085 19.04 12.15 -35.13
N GLY A 1086 18.05 12.33 -34.25
CA GLY A 1086 18.11 13.31 -33.18
C GLY A 1086 17.39 14.61 -33.53
N TRP A 1087 17.08 15.40 -32.50
CA TRP A 1087 16.23 16.58 -32.64
C TRP A 1087 16.84 17.60 -33.60
N VAL A 1088 18.14 17.83 -33.53
CA VAL A 1088 18.81 18.95 -34.19
C VAL A 1088 19.10 18.70 -35.66
N ASP A 1089 19.31 17.43 -36.01
CA ASP A 1089 19.58 17.01 -37.38
C ASP A 1089 18.35 17.08 -38.29
N ARG A 1090 17.18 17.46 -37.76
CA ARG A 1090 15.98 17.77 -38.55
C ARG A 1090 16.18 18.95 -39.53
N TYR A 1091 17.18 19.78 -39.28
CA TYR A 1091 17.57 20.89 -40.17
C TYR A 1091 18.56 20.48 -41.26
N HIS A 1092 19.19 19.31 -41.14
CA HIS A 1092 20.02 18.79 -42.19
C HIS A 1092 19.11 18.15 -43.24
N GLU A 1093 18.73 18.94 -44.26
CA GLU A 1093 18.34 18.36 -45.54
C GLU A 1093 19.37 17.28 -45.88
N SER A 1094 18.87 16.08 -46.17
CA SER A 1094 19.70 14.91 -46.45
C SER A 1094 20.74 15.25 -47.51
N ILE A 1095 21.96 15.61 -47.07
CA ILE A 1095 23.15 15.47 -47.89
C ILE A 1095 23.30 13.96 -48.00
N LYS A 1096 22.71 13.40 -49.06
CA LYS A 1096 23.05 12.05 -49.52
C LYS A 1096 24.55 12.04 -49.74
N ILE A 1097 25.28 11.40 -48.84
CA ILE A 1097 26.63 10.89 -49.12
C ILE A 1097 26.45 9.54 -49.80
#